data_AF-A0A7X8QUD1-F1
#
_entry.id   AF-A0A7X8QUD1-F1
#
_cell.length_a   1.000
_cell.length_b   1.000
_cell.length_c   1.000
_cell.angle_alpha   90.00
_cell.angle_beta   90.00
_cell.angle_gamma   90.00
#
_symmetry.space_group_name_H-M   'P 1'
#
loop_
_entity.id
_entity.type
_entity.pdbx_description
1 polymer ?
#
loop_
_entity_poly.entity_id
_entity_poly.type
_entity_poly.pdbx_seq_one_letter_code
_entity_poly.pdbx_strand_id
1 'polypeptide(L)'
;MDHTTTSPAFSSATTPERLNLNGVWRFIPDPRGYGETLGYHKPKHNVQFWLEADVPGIVDNYFPGIESYEGPMWFVREFKLPPATAARHWVLRFEAVNYRATVWINGRFLGTFVGGFLPFEWPLDPTLVVGENHRLTVCVDNRRCSGEVPGKLRGWRTQGGILREVYLESRPNISSELISLDAGADGSLALKFRLKGTVANENLTAALTVSNANGNLCGSFTTPLSPTLNRLCEIKGQCHDITPWSPDQPALYTLKLNIYRNNTLLSDELTITSGFRTLAIKDGRLTLNGADLFIKGFNRHDDSPRTGLAMDLTTTEADLHAIKAMGANFVRLSHYPHHPFTLELCDRIGLLAMCEIPLYWWRGNNEEQTLAAATAQLTDLIKRDRHHPSVAFWGVSNETEENSPIVRNGNRLLLQHVKKLDPTRWAVHASYIWTDFEEDDVIALTYYPTLHGFERDPHYNCAHSGERWSERLTELSARYPGKPILIAEFGYMAWPGIREGMVSELLQAEALEQEYAGIMHEPAICGITIWCYADHPWPEESFFNYIVRSPYGVVTRDRREKPACQVVRKLFQAPLPPAPSPQPADNYRIIMERPHLNDIPDIPFPEGFTIRPMKITDAGLWEDIWRDAEPFTTISDGLFMREFGTDPAAITRRCFLIFAPNGCAVGTISSWYNRNYKGHDYGRIHWVAIRPVWQGKGLAKAALSFALKIMAQWHDRAYLITSSGRTAAIKLYEKFGFVSL
;
A
#
# COMPACT_ATOMS: atom_id res chain seq x y z
N MET A 1 17.35 -7.31 -43.57
CA MET A 1 16.18 -6.45 -43.38
C MET A 1 16.31 -5.92 -41.96
N ASP A 2 16.80 -4.69 -41.87
CA ASP A 2 17.22 -4.05 -40.62
C ASP A 2 16.00 -3.55 -39.84
N HIS A 3 15.88 -3.99 -38.59
CA HIS A 3 14.94 -3.43 -37.62
C HIS A 3 15.73 -2.67 -36.56
N THR A 4 16.06 -1.40 -36.86
CA THR A 4 16.43 -0.41 -35.85
C THR A 4 15.16 0.02 -35.12
N THR A 5 14.99 -0.47 -33.89
CA THR A 5 13.98 0.01 -32.95
C THR A 5 14.36 1.41 -32.47
N THR A 6 13.66 2.41 -32.99
CA THR A 6 13.68 3.78 -32.49
C THR A 6 13.06 3.84 -31.10
N SER A 7 13.83 4.26 -30.09
CA SER A 7 13.31 4.70 -28.80
C SER A 7 12.21 5.76 -28.99
N PRO A 8 11.20 5.83 -28.10
CA PRO A 8 10.18 6.87 -28.16
C PRO A 8 10.86 8.25 -28.07
N ALA A 9 10.61 9.07 -29.07
CA ALA A 9 11.16 10.42 -29.18
C ALA A 9 10.59 11.30 -28.04
N PHE A 10 11.47 11.77 -27.16
CA PHE A 10 11.16 12.85 -26.25
C PHE A 10 11.01 14.15 -27.06
N SER A 11 9.90 14.85 -26.81
CA SER A 11 9.53 16.14 -27.39
C SER A 11 10.66 17.18 -27.30
N SER A 12 10.84 17.93 -28.38
CA SER A 12 11.91 18.91 -28.58
C SER A 12 11.84 20.12 -27.63
N ALA A 13 12.65 20.09 -26.59
CA ALA A 13 13.30 21.22 -25.91
C ALA A 13 14.59 20.66 -25.29
N THR A 14 15.71 21.37 -25.35
CA THR A 14 17.09 20.90 -25.08
C THR A 14 17.18 19.95 -23.88
N THR A 15 17.08 18.64 -24.14
CA THR A 15 17.40 17.59 -23.19
C THR A 15 18.88 17.76 -22.82
N PRO A 16 19.27 17.57 -21.54
CA PRO A 16 20.68 17.50 -21.18
C PRO A 16 21.39 16.57 -22.17
N GLU A 17 22.52 17.00 -22.73
CA GLU A 17 23.31 16.09 -23.57
C GLU A 17 23.70 14.89 -22.71
N ARG A 18 23.15 13.72 -23.03
CA ARG A 18 23.37 12.47 -22.29
C ARG A 18 24.20 11.53 -23.15
N LEU A 19 25.28 11.01 -22.58
CA LEU A 19 25.98 9.86 -23.13
C LEU A 19 25.50 8.60 -22.41
N ASN A 20 24.74 7.78 -23.11
CA ASN A 20 24.31 6.48 -22.61
C ASN A 20 25.52 5.54 -22.46
N LEU A 21 25.73 4.98 -21.26
CA LEU A 21 26.78 4.01 -20.97
C LEU A 21 26.24 2.58 -20.79
N ASN A 22 24.95 2.35 -21.06
CA ASN A 22 24.34 1.03 -21.10
C ASN A 22 24.92 0.16 -22.25
N GLY A 23 24.53 -1.11 -22.27
CA GLY A 23 24.97 -2.13 -23.22
C GLY A 23 26.04 -3.04 -22.62
N VAL A 24 26.91 -3.58 -23.46
CA VAL A 24 27.88 -4.60 -23.05
C VAL A 24 29.06 -4.00 -22.28
N TRP A 25 29.29 -4.51 -21.08
CA TRP A 25 30.44 -4.25 -20.23
C TRP A 25 31.29 -5.52 -20.08
N ARG A 26 32.57 -5.35 -19.74
CA ARG A 26 33.43 -6.47 -19.33
C ARG A 26 33.16 -6.78 -17.86
N PHE A 27 33.00 -8.06 -17.51
CA PHE A 27 32.56 -8.49 -16.19
C PHE A 27 33.36 -9.68 -15.65
N ILE A 28 33.63 -9.69 -14.34
CA ILE A 28 34.15 -10.87 -13.64
C ILE A 28 33.67 -10.88 -12.16
N PRO A 29 33.19 -12.03 -11.63
CA PRO A 29 32.95 -12.17 -10.19
C PRO A 29 34.28 -12.28 -9.43
N ASP A 30 34.33 -11.77 -8.21
CA ASP A 30 35.52 -11.79 -7.35
C ASP A 30 35.23 -12.50 -6.02
N PRO A 31 34.98 -13.83 -6.04
CA PRO A 31 34.57 -14.57 -4.84
C PRO A 31 35.60 -14.53 -3.69
N ARG A 32 36.87 -14.20 -3.98
CA ARG A 32 37.93 -14.07 -2.98
C ARG A 32 38.18 -12.62 -2.53
N GLY A 33 37.56 -11.64 -3.18
CA GLY A 33 37.73 -10.21 -2.86
C GLY A 33 39.15 -9.70 -3.12
N TYR A 34 39.84 -10.22 -4.14
CA TYR A 34 41.23 -9.85 -4.46
C TYR A 34 41.36 -8.86 -5.61
N GLY A 35 40.26 -8.41 -6.22
CA GLY A 35 40.28 -7.58 -7.42
C GLY A 35 41.04 -6.27 -7.26
N GLU A 36 40.95 -5.60 -6.09
CA GLU A 36 41.76 -4.40 -5.82
C GLU A 36 43.26 -4.73 -5.73
N THR A 37 43.63 -5.79 -5.02
CA THR A 37 45.03 -6.27 -4.90
C THR A 37 45.61 -6.68 -6.25
N LEU A 38 44.79 -7.32 -7.10
CA LEU A 38 45.14 -7.70 -8.48
C LEU A 38 45.13 -6.49 -9.45
N GLY A 39 44.69 -5.32 -8.99
CA GLY A 39 44.70 -4.07 -9.74
C GLY A 39 43.65 -3.99 -10.84
N TYR A 40 42.47 -4.58 -10.65
CA TYR A 40 41.36 -4.55 -11.62
C TYR A 40 40.90 -3.12 -11.95
N HIS A 41 41.03 -2.18 -11.01
CA HIS A 41 40.75 -0.76 -11.21
C HIS A 41 41.80 -0.03 -12.09
N LYS A 42 42.98 -0.61 -12.34
CA LYS A 42 44.08 0.11 -13.03
C LYS A 42 43.75 0.34 -14.52
N PRO A 43 44.15 1.49 -15.10
CA PRO A 43 43.71 1.91 -16.44
C PRO A 43 44.12 0.96 -17.58
N LYS A 44 45.16 0.15 -17.40
CA LYS A 44 45.67 -0.81 -18.40
C LYS A 44 45.52 -2.28 -17.99
N HIS A 45 44.67 -2.58 -16.99
CA HIS A 45 44.40 -3.97 -16.61
C HIS A 45 43.82 -4.74 -17.81
N ASN A 46 44.32 -5.96 -18.06
CA ASN A 46 43.87 -6.75 -19.20
C ASN A 46 42.53 -7.42 -18.87
N VAL A 47 41.47 -7.03 -19.59
CA VAL A 47 40.11 -7.54 -19.43
C VAL A 47 39.68 -8.47 -20.58
N GLN A 48 40.61 -8.89 -21.45
CA GLN A 48 40.26 -9.66 -22.66
C GLN A 48 39.60 -11.02 -22.37
N PHE A 49 39.83 -11.58 -21.18
CA PHE A 49 39.25 -12.85 -20.73
C PHE A 49 38.10 -12.66 -19.74
N TRP A 50 37.67 -11.41 -19.53
CA TRP A 50 36.48 -11.12 -18.74
C TRP A 50 35.25 -11.42 -19.59
N LEU A 51 34.18 -11.85 -18.92
CA LEU A 51 32.89 -12.11 -19.54
C LEU A 51 32.29 -10.81 -20.08
N GLU A 52 31.28 -10.94 -20.93
CA GLU A 52 30.43 -9.84 -21.34
C GLU A 52 29.16 -9.84 -20.49
N ALA A 53 28.75 -8.66 -20.04
CA ALA A 53 27.56 -8.45 -19.23
C ALA A 53 26.76 -7.29 -19.80
N ASP A 54 25.47 -7.51 -20.05
CA ASP A 54 24.55 -6.43 -20.40
C ASP A 54 24.25 -5.58 -19.17
N VAL A 55 24.54 -4.28 -19.25
CA VAL A 55 24.18 -3.29 -18.25
C VAL A 55 23.07 -2.40 -18.83
N PRO A 56 21.92 -2.24 -18.17
CA PRO A 56 21.59 -2.75 -16.83
C PRO A 56 21.35 -4.27 -16.78
N GLY A 57 21.67 -4.88 -15.64
CA GLY A 57 21.52 -6.32 -15.44
C GLY A 57 21.96 -6.80 -14.04
N ILE A 58 21.70 -8.08 -13.78
CA ILE A 58 22.02 -8.77 -12.53
C ILE A 58 23.01 -9.91 -12.79
N VAL A 59 23.78 -10.25 -11.75
CA VAL A 59 24.78 -11.32 -11.79
C VAL A 59 24.21 -12.66 -12.27
N ASP A 60 22.97 -12.98 -11.88
CA ASP A 60 22.24 -14.18 -12.29
C ASP A 60 22.12 -14.34 -13.81
N ASN A 61 22.15 -13.25 -14.57
CA ASN A 61 21.96 -13.28 -16.03
C ASN A 61 23.30 -13.42 -16.78
N TYR A 62 24.44 -13.19 -16.13
CA TYR A 62 25.74 -13.11 -16.81
C TYR A 62 26.50 -14.44 -16.81
N PHE A 63 26.27 -15.27 -15.81
CA PHE A 63 27.00 -16.52 -15.63
C PHE A 63 26.08 -17.60 -15.05
N PRO A 64 25.79 -18.67 -15.80
CA PRO A 64 25.03 -19.80 -15.28
C PRO A 64 25.76 -20.47 -14.10
N GLY A 65 25.03 -20.84 -13.05
CA GLY A 65 25.57 -21.55 -11.87
C GLY A 65 26.05 -20.66 -10.72
N ILE A 66 25.91 -19.33 -10.84
CA ILE A 66 26.13 -18.39 -9.71
C ILE A 66 24.85 -17.65 -9.32
N GLU A 67 23.70 -18.22 -9.68
CA GLU A 67 22.41 -17.77 -9.16
C GLU A 67 22.52 -17.83 -7.64
N SER A 68 22.47 -16.68 -6.96
CA SER A 68 22.59 -16.49 -5.50
C SER A 68 23.99 -16.11 -5.01
N TYR A 69 24.91 -15.77 -5.92
CA TYR A 69 26.19 -15.18 -5.54
C TYR A 69 26.02 -13.83 -4.83
N GLU A 70 26.49 -13.76 -3.58
CA GLU A 70 26.67 -12.53 -2.83
C GLU A 70 28.17 -12.26 -2.60
N GLY A 71 28.70 -11.23 -3.27
CA GLY A 71 30.10 -10.88 -3.18
C GLY A 71 30.52 -9.76 -4.14
N PRO A 72 31.79 -9.36 -4.09
CA PRO A 72 32.29 -8.32 -4.97
C PRO A 72 32.37 -8.83 -6.41
N MET A 73 32.02 -7.97 -7.36
CA MET A 73 32.03 -8.26 -8.78
C MET A 73 32.42 -7.01 -9.55
N TRP A 74 33.18 -7.17 -10.61
CA TRP A 74 33.86 -6.08 -11.30
C TRP A 74 33.30 -5.87 -12.69
N PHE A 75 33.06 -4.62 -13.04
CA PHE A 75 32.59 -4.18 -14.35
C PHE A 75 33.56 -3.16 -14.95
N VAL A 76 33.84 -3.26 -16.24
CA VAL A 76 34.68 -2.30 -16.99
C VAL A 76 34.00 -1.89 -18.30
N ARG A 77 33.95 -0.58 -18.53
CA ARG A 77 33.44 0.03 -19.76
C ARG A 77 34.38 1.11 -20.24
N GLU A 78 34.62 1.15 -21.55
CA GLU A 78 35.31 2.25 -22.19
C GLU A 78 34.30 3.21 -22.81
N PHE A 79 34.57 4.51 -22.72
CA PHE A 79 33.74 5.55 -23.31
C PHE A 79 34.61 6.70 -23.82
N LYS A 80 34.06 7.51 -24.73
CA LYS A 80 34.68 8.77 -25.17
C LYS A 80 33.89 9.93 -24.61
N LEU A 81 34.60 10.90 -24.02
CA LEU A 81 33.94 12.08 -23.48
C LEU A 81 33.52 13.01 -24.63
N PRO A 82 32.23 13.38 -24.75
CA PRO A 82 31.78 14.35 -25.74
C PRO A 82 32.23 15.77 -25.35
N PRO A 83 32.36 16.70 -26.31
CA PRO A 83 32.68 18.08 -26.01
C PRO A 83 31.57 18.72 -25.15
N ALA A 84 31.95 19.37 -24.04
CA ALA A 84 31.05 20.24 -23.30
C ALA A 84 31.41 21.72 -23.54
N THR A 85 30.41 22.59 -23.56
CA THR A 85 30.63 24.04 -23.50
C THR A 85 31.21 24.44 -22.15
N ALA A 86 31.97 25.53 -22.07
CA ALA A 86 32.55 26.03 -20.80
C ALA A 86 31.53 26.34 -19.68
N ALA A 87 30.24 26.51 -20.02
CA ALA A 87 29.16 26.74 -19.06
C ALA A 87 28.59 25.45 -18.42
N ARG A 88 29.12 24.28 -18.80
CA ARG A 88 28.60 22.97 -18.40
C ARG A 88 29.71 22.08 -17.86
N HIS A 89 29.32 21.11 -17.05
CA HIS A 89 30.19 20.03 -16.58
C HIS A 89 29.49 18.69 -16.74
N TRP A 90 30.26 17.62 -16.86
CA TRP A 90 29.74 16.27 -16.94
C TRP A 90 29.60 15.66 -15.56
N VAL A 91 28.53 14.91 -15.35
CA VAL A 91 28.26 14.12 -14.15
C VAL A 91 28.11 12.66 -14.57
N LEU A 92 28.81 11.74 -13.89
CA LEU A 92 28.53 10.31 -14.02
C LEU A 92 27.39 9.95 -13.07
N ARG A 93 26.36 9.31 -13.61
CA ARG A 93 25.15 8.96 -12.87
C ARG A 93 24.80 7.49 -13.05
N PHE A 94 24.47 6.84 -11.94
CA PHE A 94 23.89 5.50 -11.87
C PHE A 94 22.47 5.62 -11.33
N GLU A 95 21.49 5.00 -11.99
CA GLU A 95 20.10 5.01 -11.52
C GLU A 95 19.85 4.00 -10.39
N ALA A 96 20.60 2.89 -10.37
CA ALA A 96 20.65 1.95 -9.24
C ALA A 96 21.79 0.92 -9.43
N VAL A 97 22.49 0.63 -8.33
CA VAL A 97 23.42 -0.49 -8.21
C VAL A 97 23.05 -1.25 -6.94
N ASN A 98 23.06 -2.57 -6.97
CA ASN A 98 22.77 -3.38 -5.78
C ASN A 98 24.04 -4.13 -5.35
N TYR A 99 24.73 -3.75 -4.27
CA TYR A 99 24.32 -2.78 -3.23
C TYR A 99 25.35 -1.71 -2.89
N ARG A 100 26.62 -2.08 -2.80
CA ARG A 100 27.72 -1.13 -2.64
C ARG A 100 28.43 -0.98 -3.97
N ALA A 101 28.64 0.26 -4.40
CA ALA A 101 29.40 0.56 -5.61
C ALA A 101 30.67 1.31 -5.24
N THR A 102 31.83 0.85 -5.73
CA THR A 102 33.10 1.59 -5.67
C THR A 102 33.54 1.87 -7.09
N VAL A 103 33.80 3.13 -7.42
CA VAL A 103 33.93 3.60 -8.81
C VAL A 103 35.27 4.27 -9.06
N TRP A 104 35.85 3.98 -10.23
CA TRP A 104 37.10 4.58 -10.72
C TRP A 104 36.97 5.01 -12.18
N ILE A 105 37.65 6.11 -12.52
CA ILE A 105 37.87 6.52 -13.92
C ILE A 105 39.37 6.60 -14.18
N ASN A 106 39.84 5.88 -15.18
CA ASN A 106 41.27 5.76 -15.52
C ASN A 106 42.13 5.38 -14.29
N GLY A 107 41.58 4.54 -13.40
CA GLY A 107 42.18 4.13 -12.12
C GLY A 107 42.22 5.17 -11.01
N ARG A 108 41.70 6.38 -11.23
CA ARG A 108 41.49 7.37 -10.16
C ARG A 108 40.18 7.06 -9.45
N PHE A 109 40.23 6.97 -8.12
CA PHE A 109 39.06 6.73 -7.28
C PHE A 109 38.10 7.92 -7.37
N LEU A 110 36.82 7.63 -7.64
CA LEU A 110 35.76 8.62 -7.75
C LEU A 110 34.90 8.67 -6.48
N GLY A 111 34.53 7.50 -5.94
CA GLY A 111 33.70 7.43 -4.75
C GLY A 111 33.16 6.04 -4.45
N THR A 112 32.47 5.94 -3.30
CA THR A 112 31.72 4.77 -2.88
C THR A 112 30.26 5.17 -2.60
N PHE A 113 29.32 4.34 -2.99
CA PHE A 113 27.89 4.48 -2.68
C PHE A 113 27.35 3.23 -2.00
N VAL A 114 26.34 3.40 -1.14
CA VAL A 114 25.69 2.34 -0.37
C VAL A 114 24.18 2.52 -0.47
N GLY A 115 23.52 1.61 -1.17
CA GLY A 115 22.09 1.68 -1.42
C GLY A 115 21.72 0.90 -2.67
N GLY A 116 20.55 0.27 -2.71
CA GLY A 116 20.21 -0.69 -3.77
C GLY A 116 19.38 -0.11 -4.92
N PHE A 117 18.68 1.00 -4.69
CA PHE A 117 17.47 1.33 -5.47
C PHE A 117 17.29 2.82 -5.79
N LEU A 118 18.15 3.68 -5.25
CA LEU A 118 18.12 5.12 -5.49
C LEU A 118 19.34 5.55 -6.29
N PRO A 119 19.19 6.61 -7.10
CA PRO A 119 20.27 7.08 -7.94
C PRO A 119 21.38 7.74 -7.13
N PHE A 120 22.59 7.71 -7.66
CA PHE A 120 23.75 8.40 -7.13
C PHE A 120 24.64 8.88 -8.27
N GLU A 121 25.44 9.90 -7.98
CA GLU A 121 26.16 10.62 -9.02
C GLU A 121 27.42 11.31 -8.48
N TRP A 122 28.39 11.52 -9.37
CA TRP A 122 29.59 12.28 -9.09
C TRP A 122 29.95 13.19 -10.26
N PRO A 123 30.41 14.43 -10.00
CA PRO A 123 30.99 15.26 -11.04
C PRO A 123 32.23 14.57 -11.63
N LEU A 124 32.40 14.67 -12.96
CA LEU A 124 33.60 14.17 -13.62
C LEU A 124 34.80 15.08 -13.35
N ASP A 125 35.99 14.48 -13.32
CA ASP A 125 37.26 15.20 -13.26
C ASP A 125 37.39 16.08 -14.53
N PRO A 126 37.53 17.42 -14.38
CA PRO A 126 37.64 18.33 -15.52
C PRO A 126 38.93 18.14 -16.33
N THR A 127 39.88 17.33 -15.84
CA THR A 127 41.11 16.97 -16.57
C THR A 127 40.93 15.83 -17.57
N LEU A 128 39.74 15.22 -17.65
CA LEU A 128 39.42 14.24 -18.70
C LEU A 128 39.45 14.89 -20.10
N VAL A 129 40.08 14.21 -21.04
CA VAL A 129 40.35 14.74 -22.39
C VAL A 129 39.21 14.37 -23.33
N VAL A 130 38.57 15.40 -23.89
CA VAL A 130 37.48 15.23 -24.88
C VAL A 130 37.96 14.41 -26.07
N GLY A 131 37.13 13.47 -26.52
CA GLY A 131 37.40 12.61 -27.68
C GLY A 131 38.37 11.44 -27.42
N GLU A 132 39.09 11.42 -26.29
CA GLU A 132 39.91 10.28 -25.89
C GLU A 132 39.08 9.17 -25.25
N ASN A 133 39.62 7.93 -25.32
CA ASN A 133 39.03 6.81 -24.61
C ASN A 133 39.35 6.90 -23.11
N HIS A 134 38.31 6.78 -22.29
CA HIS A 134 38.41 6.68 -20.84
C HIS A 134 37.82 5.36 -20.37
N ARG A 135 38.41 4.82 -19.31
CA ARG A 135 37.99 3.58 -18.69
C ARG A 135 37.23 3.85 -17.40
N LEU A 136 35.97 3.45 -17.36
CA LEU A 136 35.15 3.36 -16.16
C LEU A 136 35.27 1.94 -15.59
N THR A 137 35.68 1.84 -14.34
CA THR A 137 35.70 0.58 -13.59
C THR A 137 34.79 0.70 -12.37
N VAL A 138 33.97 -0.32 -12.13
CA VAL A 138 33.03 -0.38 -11.00
C VAL A 138 33.18 -1.72 -10.30
N CYS A 139 33.39 -1.69 -8.99
CA CYS A 139 33.23 -2.86 -8.12
C CYS A 139 31.86 -2.77 -7.45
N VAL A 140 31.02 -3.78 -7.64
CA VAL A 140 29.72 -3.92 -7.00
C VAL A 140 29.80 -5.02 -5.94
N ASP A 141 29.32 -4.79 -4.73
CA ASP A 141 29.23 -5.80 -3.68
C ASP A 141 27.82 -5.82 -3.11
N ASN A 142 27.13 -6.95 -3.25
CA ASN A 142 25.76 -7.15 -2.76
C ASN A 142 25.68 -7.84 -1.39
N ARG A 143 26.81 -8.11 -0.73
CA ARG A 143 26.79 -8.59 0.66
C ARG A 143 26.23 -7.52 1.58
N ARG A 144 25.34 -7.90 2.49
CA ARG A 144 24.73 -6.98 3.47
C ARG A 144 25.52 -6.95 4.78
N CYS A 145 25.84 -5.74 5.22
CA CYS A 145 26.41 -5.47 6.53
C CYS A 145 25.31 -5.19 7.57
N SER A 146 25.68 -5.35 8.84
CA SER A 146 24.81 -5.01 9.97
C SER A 146 24.53 -3.50 9.97
N GLY A 147 23.27 -3.10 10.16
CA GLY A 147 22.85 -1.69 10.17
C GLY A 147 22.53 -1.10 8.80
N GLU A 148 22.65 -1.87 7.72
CA GLU A 148 22.24 -1.45 6.38
C GLU A 148 20.74 -1.71 6.12
N VAL A 149 20.17 -0.95 5.18
CA VAL A 149 18.75 -1.01 4.79
C VAL A 149 18.68 -1.31 3.29
N PRO A 150 18.11 -2.45 2.84
CA PRO A 150 17.51 -3.52 3.65
C PRO A 150 18.53 -4.26 4.50
N GLY A 151 18.05 -4.77 5.64
CA GLY A 151 18.82 -5.69 6.49
C GLY A 151 18.94 -7.08 5.89
N LYS A 152 19.51 -8.02 6.68
CA LYS A 152 19.66 -9.42 6.26
C LYS A 152 18.33 -10.17 6.17
N LEU A 153 17.39 -9.86 7.06
CA LEU A 153 16.04 -10.42 7.02
C LEU A 153 15.21 -9.64 6.00
N ARG A 154 14.68 -10.32 4.98
CA ARG A 154 13.97 -9.70 3.86
C ARG A 154 13.07 -10.70 3.13
N GLY A 155 11.98 -10.18 2.58
CA GLY A 155 10.97 -10.94 1.84
C GLY A 155 11.13 -10.95 0.31
N TRP A 156 12.32 -10.70 -0.21
CA TRP A 156 12.60 -10.75 -1.65
C TRP A 156 14.08 -11.01 -1.90
N ARG A 157 14.40 -11.59 -3.06
CA ARG A 157 15.79 -11.89 -3.42
C ARG A 157 16.53 -10.63 -3.86
N THR A 158 17.63 -10.32 -3.21
CA THR A 158 18.45 -9.13 -3.53
C THR A 158 19.57 -9.49 -4.50
N GLN A 159 19.25 -9.49 -5.79
CA GLN A 159 20.20 -9.81 -6.85
C GLN A 159 21.22 -8.66 -7.02
N GLY A 160 22.51 -9.00 -7.03
CA GLY A 160 23.59 -8.04 -7.18
C GLY A 160 23.82 -7.62 -8.64
N GLY A 161 24.28 -6.39 -8.85
CA GLY A 161 24.60 -5.88 -10.19
C GLY A 161 24.30 -4.39 -10.37
N ILE A 162 24.45 -3.92 -11.60
CA ILE A 162 24.08 -2.56 -12.00
C ILE A 162 22.64 -2.63 -12.53
N LEU A 163 21.67 -2.43 -11.64
CA LEU A 163 20.25 -2.77 -11.89
C LEU A 163 19.55 -1.85 -12.90
N ARG A 164 19.99 -0.59 -12.99
CA ARG A 164 19.39 0.45 -13.84
C ARG A 164 20.46 1.21 -14.61
N GLU A 165 20.04 2.19 -15.40
CA GLU A 165 20.85 2.88 -16.38
C GLU A 165 22.09 3.57 -15.78
N VAL A 166 23.12 3.64 -16.62
CA VAL A 166 24.35 4.40 -16.36
C VAL A 166 24.54 5.37 -17.52
N TYR A 167 24.79 6.64 -17.20
CA TYR A 167 25.04 7.64 -18.22
C TYR A 167 25.91 8.77 -17.71
N LEU A 168 26.53 9.49 -18.65
CA LEU A 168 27.04 10.82 -18.38
C LEU A 168 25.94 11.82 -18.71
N GLU A 169 25.76 12.80 -17.84
CA GLU A 169 24.84 13.90 -18.05
C GLU A 169 25.60 15.22 -18.03
N SER A 170 25.49 15.98 -19.12
CA SER A 170 26.01 17.34 -19.18
C SER A 170 25.05 18.25 -18.44
N ARG A 171 25.53 18.97 -17.42
CA ARG A 171 24.71 19.85 -16.58
C ARG A 171 25.25 21.27 -16.57
N PRO A 172 24.38 22.29 -16.48
CA PRO A 172 24.81 23.67 -16.36
C PRO A 172 25.50 23.88 -15.00
N ASN A 173 26.46 24.80 -14.95
CA ASN A 173 27.14 25.17 -13.70
C ASN A 173 26.19 25.81 -12.68
N ILE A 174 25.06 26.34 -13.14
CA ILE A 174 23.97 26.85 -12.32
C ILE A 174 22.74 25.97 -12.56
N SER A 175 22.18 25.41 -11.50
CA SER A 175 20.99 24.54 -11.60
C SER A 175 19.98 24.84 -10.49
N SER A 176 18.74 24.42 -10.71
CA SER A 176 17.65 24.54 -9.75
C SER A 176 17.31 23.16 -9.19
N GLU A 177 17.41 22.99 -7.87
CA GLU A 177 16.93 21.82 -7.14
C GLU A 177 15.49 22.06 -6.69
N LEU A 178 14.56 21.19 -7.07
CA LEU A 178 13.20 21.22 -6.55
C LEU A 178 13.20 20.89 -5.04
N ILE A 179 12.57 21.76 -4.25
CA ILE A 179 12.39 21.55 -2.81
C ILE A 179 10.94 21.14 -2.51
N SER A 180 9.95 21.79 -3.10
CA SER A 180 8.56 21.33 -3.01
C SER A 180 7.74 21.84 -4.18
N LEU A 181 6.72 21.09 -4.56
CA LEU A 181 5.71 21.48 -5.53
C LEU A 181 4.34 21.22 -4.89
N ASP A 182 3.61 22.28 -4.60
CA ASP A 182 2.21 22.21 -4.20
C ASP A 182 1.36 22.73 -5.36
N ALA A 183 0.52 21.86 -5.90
CA ALA A 183 -0.32 22.11 -7.08
C ALA A 183 -1.74 21.65 -6.77
N GLY A 184 -2.57 22.57 -6.28
CA GLY A 184 -3.93 22.29 -5.78
C GLY A 184 -4.94 22.08 -6.90
N ALA A 185 -5.98 21.27 -6.65
CA ALA A 185 -7.04 21.00 -7.63
C ALA A 185 -7.77 22.28 -8.11
N ASP A 186 -7.73 23.35 -7.32
CA ASP A 186 -8.28 24.67 -7.64
C ASP A 186 -7.36 25.52 -8.55
N GLY A 187 -6.21 24.99 -8.95
CA GLY A 187 -5.21 25.67 -9.78
C GLY A 187 -4.20 26.51 -8.98
N SER A 188 -4.27 26.50 -7.65
CA SER A 188 -3.23 27.11 -6.82
C SER A 188 -1.87 26.42 -7.03
N LEU A 189 -0.80 27.21 -7.06
CA LEU A 189 0.56 26.71 -7.30
C LEU A 189 1.54 27.38 -6.34
N ALA A 190 2.36 26.58 -5.66
CA ALA A 190 3.54 27.02 -4.93
C ALA A 190 4.74 26.10 -5.24
N LEU A 191 5.74 26.65 -5.92
CA LEU A 191 6.99 25.95 -6.25
C LEU A 191 8.12 26.54 -5.41
N LYS A 192 8.74 25.70 -4.58
CA LYS A 192 9.96 26.03 -3.84
C LYS A 192 11.15 25.33 -4.48
N PHE A 193 12.23 26.06 -4.69
CA PHE A 193 13.46 25.53 -5.27
C PHE A 193 14.69 26.14 -4.61
N ARG A 194 15.84 25.49 -4.78
CA ARG A 194 17.15 25.99 -4.34
C ARG A 194 18.06 26.12 -5.55
N LEU A 195 18.68 27.28 -5.69
CA LEU A 195 19.74 27.48 -6.69
C LEU A 195 21.06 26.88 -6.20
N LYS A 196 21.68 26.05 -7.05
CA LYS A 196 23.02 25.46 -6.87
C LYS A 196 23.99 26.07 -7.91
N GLY A 197 25.25 26.24 -7.52
CA GLY A 197 26.31 26.85 -8.33
C GLY A 197 26.80 28.19 -7.76
N THR A 198 27.70 28.88 -8.48
CA THR A 198 28.20 30.21 -8.11
C THR A 198 27.69 31.26 -9.09
N VAL A 199 27.03 32.30 -8.60
CA VAL A 199 26.65 33.48 -9.38
C VAL A 199 27.22 34.70 -8.66
N ALA A 200 27.85 35.61 -9.41
CA ALA A 200 28.28 36.90 -8.86
C ALA A 200 27.05 37.75 -8.46
N ASN A 201 27.25 38.74 -7.58
CA ASN A 201 26.20 39.66 -7.09
C ASN A 201 25.48 40.39 -8.24
N GLU A 202 24.47 39.77 -8.82
CA GLU A 202 23.79 40.24 -10.03
C GLU A 202 22.27 40.11 -9.91
N ASN A 203 21.56 40.84 -10.78
CA ASN A 203 20.11 40.81 -10.87
C ASN A 203 19.65 39.50 -11.54
N LEU A 204 19.19 38.56 -10.71
CA LEU A 204 18.64 37.29 -11.15
C LEU A 204 17.11 37.33 -11.14
N THR A 205 16.47 36.65 -12.09
CA THR A 205 15.02 36.48 -12.16
C THR A 205 14.69 35.02 -12.44
N ALA A 206 13.77 34.45 -11.68
CA ALA A 206 13.19 33.15 -11.99
C ALA A 206 11.87 33.35 -12.73
N ALA A 207 11.70 32.66 -13.86
CA ALA A 207 10.44 32.62 -14.61
C ALA A 207 9.91 31.19 -14.65
N LEU A 208 8.68 31.00 -14.20
CA LEU A 208 7.96 29.74 -14.20
C LEU A 208 6.82 29.82 -15.22
N THR A 209 6.80 28.91 -16.17
CA THR A 209 5.66 28.73 -17.08
C THR A 209 5.00 27.38 -16.84
N VAL A 210 3.68 27.32 -16.95
CA VAL A 210 2.88 26.12 -16.79
C VAL A 210 2.06 25.93 -18.05
N SER A 211 2.16 24.76 -18.66
CA SER A 211 1.43 24.43 -19.88
C SER A 211 0.76 23.07 -19.77
N ASN A 212 -0.40 22.91 -20.40
CA ASN A 212 -1.07 21.61 -20.48
C ASN A 212 -0.42 20.72 -21.55
N ALA A 213 -0.90 19.48 -21.68
CA ALA A 213 -0.37 18.50 -22.65
C ALA A 213 -0.46 18.96 -24.13
N ASN A 214 -1.34 19.91 -24.47
CA ASN A 214 -1.45 20.48 -25.81
C ASN A 214 -0.52 21.68 -26.05
N GLY A 215 0.28 22.07 -25.03
CA GLY A 215 1.16 23.23 -25.08
C GLY A 215 0.47 24.56 -24.79
N ASN A 216 -0.81 24.58 -24.41
CA ASN A 216 -1.49 25.82 -24.03
C ASN A 216 -0.98 26.31 -22.67
N LEU A 217 -0.68 27.60 -22.58
CA LEU A 217 -0.21 28.24 -21.34
C LEU A 217 -1.37 28.37 -20.33
N CYS A 218 -1.16 27.82 -19.14
CA CYS A 218 -2.10 27.86 -18.00
C CYS A 218 -1.63 28.80 -16.88
N GLY A 219 -0.38 29.24 -16.93
CA GLY A 219 0.20 30.17 -15.95
C GLY A 219 1.60 30.62 -16.35
N SER A 220 1.94 31.86 -15.99
CA SER A 220 3.28 32.44 -16.20
C SER A 220 3.60 33.39 -15.06
N PHE A 221 4.67 33.10 -14.32
CA PHE A 221 5.04 33.81 -13.10
C PHE A 221 6.52 34.18 -13.13
N THR A 222 6.86 35.37 -12.66
CA THR A 222 8.25 35.83 -12.57
C THR A 222 8.53 36.37 -11.18
N THR A 223 9.66 36.01 -10.59
CA THR A 223 10.09 36.52 -9.28
C THR A 223 11.55 36.95 -9.32
N PRO A 224 11.91 38.15 -8.81
CA PRO A 224 13.30 38.54 -8.65
C PRO A 224 13.97 37.66 -7.59
N LEU A 225 15.21 37.27 -7.83
CA LEU A 225 16.00 36.46 -6.89
C LEU A 225 17.05 37.35 -6.24
N SER A 226 17.23 37.21 -4.92
CA SER A 226 18.39 37.79 -4.26
C SER A 226 19.66 37.05 -4.71
N PRO A 227 20.81 37.75 -4.84
CA PRO A 227 22.06 37.15 -5.31
C PRO A 227 22.72 36.16 -4.32
N THR A 228 22.05 35.81 -3.22
CA THR A 228 22.61 34.97 -2.16
C THR A 228 22.46 33.49 -2.49
N LEU A 229 23.59 32.81 -2.60
CA LEU A 229 23.70 31.37 -2.93
C LEU A 229 22.99 30.46 -1.94
N ASN A 230 22.54 29.29 -2.41
CA ASN A 230 21.86 28.24 -1.63
C ASN A 230 20.58 28.69 -0.90
N ARG A 231 20.06 29.88 -1.20
CA ARG A 231 18.80 30.36 -0.62
C ARG A 231 17.63 29.57 -1.20
N LEU A 232 16.68 29.28 -0.32
CA LEU A 232 15.37 28.77 -0.71
C LEU A 232 14.59 29.89 -1.41
N CYS A 233 14.15 29.63 -2.63
CA CYS A 233 13.32 30.53 -3.43
C CYS A 233 11.91 29.94 -3.55
N GLU A 234 10.91 30.81 -3.72
CA GLU A 234 9.52 30.41 -3.84
C GLU A 234 8.82 31.25 -4.92
N ILE A 235 8.04 30.58 -5.76
CA ILE A 235 7.12 31.19 -6.71
C ILE A 235 5.71 30.70 -6.36
N LYS A 236 4.79 31.64 -6.17
CA LYS A 236 3.36 31.35 -5.97
C LYS A 236 2.54 31.96 -7.09
N GLY A 237 1.46 31.30 -7.44
CA GLY A 237 0.58 31.75 -8.49
C GLY A 237 -0.74 31.00 -8.52
N GLN A 238 -1.65 31.52 -9.34
CA GLN A 238 -2.91 30.87 -9.66
C GLN A 238 -2.89 30.52 -11.15
N CYS A 239 -2.99 29.23 -11.47
CA CYS A 239 -3.15 28.77 -12.84
C CYS A 239 -4.63 28.77 -13.21
N HIS A 240 -4.92 28.96 -14.50
CA HIS A 240 -6.26 28.90 -15.08
C HIS A 240 -6.42 27.66 -15.96
N ASP A 241 -7.68 27.31 -16.28
CA ASP A 241 -8.04 26.17 -17.12
C ASP A 241 -7.42 24.83 -16.64
N ILE A 242 -7.39 24.67 -15.31
CA ILE A 242 -6.88 23.48 -14.66
C ILE A 242 -7.95 22.38 -14.64
N THR A 243 -7.57 21.22 -15.16
CA THR A 243 -8.26 19.96 -14.98
C THR A 243 -7.54 19.19 -13.87
N PRO A 244 -8.20 18.91 -12.73
CA PRO A 244 -7.57 18.19 -11.64
C PRO A 244 -7.15 16.78 -12.04
N TRP A 245 -5.95 16.37 -11.63
CA TRP A 245 -5.49 15.00 -11.80
C TRP A 245 -6.28 14.07 -10.89
N SER A 246 -6.74 12.96 -11.44
CA SER A 246 -7.31 11.83 -10.71
C SER A 246 -7.05 10.51 -11.45
N PRO A 247 -7.26 9.35 -10.81
CA PRO A 247 -7.17 8.05 -11.49
C PRO A 247 -8.01 7.92 -12.77
N ASP A 248 -9.13 8.64 -12.87
CA ASP A 248 -10.03 8.60 -14.03
C ASP A 248 -9.76 9.74 -15.02
N GLN A 249 -9.11 10.80 -14.56
CA GLN A 249 -8.73 11.96 -15.36
C GLN A 249 -7.27 12.35 -15.07
N PRO A 250 -6.28 11.60 -15.59
CA PRO A 250 -4.86 11.80 -15.30
C PRO A 250 -4.27 13.00 -16.07
N ALA A 251 -4.82 14.20 -15.84
CA ALA A 251 -4.38 15.42 -16.49
C ALA A 251 -2.99 15.86 -15.99
N LEU A 252 -2.04 16.01 -16.92
CA LEU A 252 -0.66 16.41 -16.63
C LEU A 252 -0.30 17.74 -17.28
N TYR A 253 0.60 18.46 -16.61
CA TYR A 253 1.09 19.77 -16.96
C TYR A 253 2.61 19.78 -16.93
N THR A 254 3.20 20.56 -17.83
CA THR A 254 4.63 20.81 -17.87
C THR A 254 4.92 22.15 -17.24
N LEU A 255 5.68 22.14 -16.15
CA LEU A 255 6.19 23.30 -15.43
C LEU A 255 7.65 23.51 -15.86
N LYS A 256 7.96 24.71 -16.34
CA LYS A 256 9.30 25.07 -16.83
C LYS A 256 9.82 26.25 -16.04
N LEU A 257 10.84 26.02 -15.22
CA LEU A 257 11.52 27.04 -14.43
C LEU A 257 12.83 27.43 -15.11
N ASN A 258 12.93 28.70 -15.51
CA ASN A 258 14.10 29.29 -16.16
C ASN A 258 14.70 30.38 -15.28
N ILE A 259 16.04 30.43 -15.20
CA ILE A 259 16.77 31.46 -14.44
C ILE A 259 17.46 32.41 -15.41
N TYR A 260 17.16 33.69 -15.28
CA TYR A 260 17.69 34.76 -16.12
C TYR A 260 18.61 35.69 -15.34
N ARG A 261 19.63 36.22 -16.02
CA ARG A 261 20.51 37.31 -15.58
C ARG A 261 20.47 38.40 -16.62
N ASN A 262 20.02 39.59 -16.22
CA ASN A 262 19.92 40.73 -17.15
C ASN A 262 19.24 40.32 -18.48
N ASN A 263 18.14 39.56 -18.40
CA ASN A 263 17.39 38.98 -19.52
C ASN A 263 18.10 37.92 -20.38
N THR A 264 19.28 37.45 -19.96
CA THR A 264 19.99 36.32 -20.57
C THR A 264 19.73 35.05 -19.78
N LEU A 265 19.32 33.97 -20.44
CA LEU A 265 19.11 32.67 -19.80
C LEU A 265 20.45 32.12 -19.26
N LEU A 266 20.48 31.73 -17.98
CA LEU A 266 21.69 31.27 -17.29
C LEU A 266 21.74 29.78 -16.98
N SER A 267 20.60 29.17 -16.72
CA SER A 267 20.50 27.77 -16.37
C SER A 267 19.70 27.05 -17.43
N ASP A 268 19.89 25.74 -17.53
CA ASP A 268 18.90 24.90 -18.19
C ASP A 268 17.55 25.03 -17.47
N GLU A 269 16.50 24.84 -18.26
CA GLU A 269 15.12 24.75 -17.82
C GLU A 269 14.98 23.59 -16.82
N LEU A 270 14.62 23.86 -15.56
CA LEU A 270 14.08 22.81 -14.71
C LEU A 270 12.67 22.50 -15.20
N THR A 271 12.53 21.40 -15.92
CA THR A 271 11.26 20.91 -16.44
C THR A 271 10.70 19.85 -15.50
N ILE A 272 9.48 20.06 -15.02
CA ILE A 272 8.75 19.14 -14.15
C ILE A 272 7.44 18.79 -14.85
N THR A 273 7.12 17.51 -14.97
CA THR A 273 5.77 17.07 -15.34
C THR A 273 5.02 16.72 -14.05
N SER A 274 3.85 17.31 -13.83
CA SER A 274 3.05 17.04 -12.64
C SER A 274 1.55 17.27 -12.91
N GLY A 275 0.71 16.94 -11.94
CA GLY A 275 -0.75 17.11 -12.00
C GLY A 275 -1.25 17.94 -10.82
N PHE A 276 -2.30 18.72 -11.04
CA PHE A 276 -2.94 19.53 -9.99
C PHE A 276 -3.95 18.67 -9.25
N ARG A 277 -3.73 18.38 -7.96
CA ARG A 277 -4.64 17.57 -7.15
C ARG A 277 -4.50 17.83 -5.66
N THR A 278 -5.60 17.67 -4.93
CA THR A 278 -5.62 17.87 -3.47
C THR A 278 -5.99 16.56 -2.77
N LEU A 279 -5.07 16.04 -1.95
CA LEU A 279 -5.35 14.94 -1.02
C LEU A 279 -5.68 15.52 0.35
N ALA A 280 -6.68 14.96 1.01
CA ALA A 280 -7.02 15.34 2.38
C ALA A 280 -7.69 14.18 3.13
N ILE A 281 -7.59 14.21 4.46
CA ILE A 281 -8.40 13.36 5.35
C ILE A 281 -9.50 14.25 5.93
N LYS A 282 -10.76 13.89 5.73
CA LYS A 282 -11.92 14.61 6.27
C LYS A 282 -12.85 13.60 6.95
N ASP A 283 -13.17 13.86 8.22
CA ASP A 283 -14.06 13.01 9.02
C ASP A 283 -13.67 11.51 9.00
N GLY A 284 -12.37 11.24 9.07
CA GLY A 284 -11.81 9.88 9.03
C GLY A 284 -11.82 9.21 7.65
N ARG A 285 -12.09 9.96 6.57
CA ARG A 285 -12.14 9.46 5.18
C ARG A 285 -11.05 10.10 4.34
N LEU A 286 -10.47 9.33 3.43
CA LEU A 286 -9.57 9.87 2.43
C LEU A 286 -10.40 10.59 1.36
N THR A 287 -9.88 11.72 0.87
CA THR A 287 -10.50 12.49 -0.22
C THR A 287 -9.46 12.89 -1.25
N LEU A 288 -9.87 12.89 -2.51
CA LEU A 288 -9.12 13.38 -3.66
C LEU A 288 -9.96 14.43 -4.38
N ASN A 289 -9.43 15.65 -4.49
CA ASN A 289 -10.11 16.79 -5.12
C ASN A 289 -11.48 17.09 -4.47
N GLY A 290 -11.60 16.81 -3.17
CA GLY A 290 -12.82 17.00 -2.39
C GLY A 290 -13.84 15.86 -2.46
N ALA A 291 -13.64 14.86 -3.33
CA ALA A 291 -14.47 13.66 -3.39
C ALA A 291 -13.88 12.52 -2.57
N ASP A 292 -14.72 11.61 -2.06
CA ASP A 292 -14.28 10.42 -1.33
C ASP A 292 -13.36 9.55 -2.18
N LEU A 293 -12.28 9.09 -1.57
CA LEU A 293 -11.30 8.19 -2.18
C LEU A 293 -11.28 6.87 -1.40
N PHE A 294 -11.56 5.78 -2.09
CA PHE A 294 -11.33 4.42 -1.57
C PHE A 294 -10.23 3.74 -2.39
N ILE A 295 -9.21 3.25 -1.69
CA ILE A 295 -8.06 2.62 -2.32
C ILE A 295 -8.38 1.16 -2.70
N LYS A 296 -8.12 0.81 -3.96
CA LYS A 296 -8.19 -0.58 -4.48
C LYS A 296 -6.91 -0.85 -5.25
N GLY A 297 -6.08 -1.74 -4.75
CA GLY A 297 -4.77 -1.94 -5.37
C GLY A 297 -4.09 -3.27 -5.11
N PHE A 298 -2.83 -3.31 -5.54
CA PHE A 298 -1.94 -4.44 -5.35
C PHE A 298 -0.60 -3.96 -4.82
N ASN A 299 0.07 -4.84 -4.09
CA ASN A 299 1.51 -4.76 -3.90
C ASN A 299 2.20 -5.27 -5.17
N ARG A 300 3.27 -4.57 -5.59
CA ARG A 300 4.10 -4.95 -6.73
C ARG A 300 5.57 -4.90 -6.35
N HIS A 301 6.29 -5.98 -6.62
CA HIS A 301 7.76 -5.97 -6.70
C HIS A 301 8.23 -5.57 -8.10
N ASP A 302 9.41 -4.96 -8.21
CA ASP A 302 10.05 -4.59 -9.48
C ASP A 302 10.74 -5.80 -10.16
N ASP A 303 10.18 -7.02 -10.00
CA ASP A 303 10.68 -8.25 -10.62
C ASP A 303 10.14 -8.41 -12.04
N SER A 304 11.04 -8.76 -12.96
CA SER A 304 10.73 -9.22 -14.31
C SER A 304 11.01 -10.71 -14.45
N PRO A 305 10.16 -11.46 -15.17
CA PRO A 305 10.46 -12.85 -15.46
C PRO A 305 11.64 -12.99 -16.43
N ARG A 306 12.01 -11.91 -17.14
CA ARG A 306 13.09 -11.85 -18.13
C ARG A 306 14.42 -11.40 -17.54
N THR A 307 14.39 -10.37 -16.69
CA THR A 307 15.60 -9.68 -16.22
C THR A 307 15.80 -9.76 -14.70
N GLY A 308 14.88 -10.40 -13.97
CA GLY A 308 14.89 -10.38 -12.51
C GLY A 308 14.67 -8.97 -11.98
N LEU A 309 15.48 -8.54 -11.02
CA LEU A 309 15.42 -7.19 -10.42
C LEU A 309 16.03 -6.09 -11.31
N ALA A 310 16.69 -6.44 -12.42
CA ALA A 310 17.17 -5.45 -13.38
C ALA A 310 16.02 -4.85 -14.18
N MET A 311 16.21 -3.59 -14.60
CA MET A 311 15.20 -2.81 -15.32
C MET A 311 14.59 -3.57 -16.51
N ASP A 312 13.25 -3.60 -16.55
CA ASP A 312 12.46 -4.07 -17.69
C ASP A 312 11.18 -3.24 -17.80
N LEU A 313 11.29 -2.10 -18.49
CA LEU A 313 10.21 -1.13 -18.59
C LEU A 313 8.98 -1.69 -19.32
N THR A 314 9.17 -2.62 -20.26
CA THR A 314 8.08 -3.27 -20.98
C THR A 314 7.26 -4.18 -20.05
N THR A 315 7.91 -4.94 -19.16
CA THR A 315 7.19 -5.71 -18.15
C THR A 315 6.49 -4.79 -17.15
N THR A 316 7.16 -3.72 -16.69
CA THR A 316 6.55 -2.73 -15.81
C THR A 316 5.32 -2.07 -16.43
N GLU A 317 5.37 -1.71 -17.71
CA GLU A 317 4.24 -1.14 -18.44
C GLU A 317 3.07 -2.11 -18.55
N ALA A 318 3.35 -3.35 -18.96
CA ALA A 318 2.32 -4.39 -19.05
C ALA A 318 1.66 -4.68 -17.70
N ASP A 319 2.45 -4.80 -16.62
CA ASP A 319 1.96 -5.03 -15.27
C ASP A 319 1.03 -3.90 -14.81
N LEU A 320 1.44 -2.63 -14.95
CA LEU A 320 0.65 -1.48 -14.48
C LEU A 320 -0.64 -1.29 -15.29
N HIS A 321 -0.60 -1.52 -16.60
CA HIS A 321 -1.82 -1.53 -17.41
C HIS A 321 -2.77 -2.67 -17.01
N ALA A 322 -2.25 -3.87 -16.76
CA ALA A 322 -3.07 -5.00 -16.30
C ALA A 322 -3.67 -4.75 -14.91
N ILE A 323 -2.90 -4.17 -13.98
CA ILE A 323 -3.38 -3.74 -12.67
C ILE A 323 -4.55 -2.75 -12.81
N LYS A 324 -4.38 -1.69 -13.61
CA LYS A 324 -5.44 -0.70 -13.87
C LYS A 324 -6.67 -1.35 -14.52
N ALA A 325 -6.47 -2.24 -15.49
CA ALA A 325 -7.55 -2.94 -16.19
C ALA A 325 -8.36 -3.88 -15.27
N MET A 326 -7.79 -4.36 -14.17
CA MET A 326 -8.53 -5.12 -13.15
C MET A 326 -9.42 -4.26 -12.25
N GLY A 327 -9.42 -2.94 -12.44
CA GLY A 327 -10.22 -1.99 -11.66
C GLY A 327 -9.46 -1.37 -10.48
N ALA A 328 -8.14 -1.55 -10.42
CA ALA A 328 -7.31 -0.89 -9.41
C ALA A 328 -7.19 0.61 -9.71
N ASN A 329 -7.16 1.42 -8.65
CA ASN A 329 -6.82 2.84 -8.72
C ASN A 329 -5.49 3.14 -8.00
N PHE A 330 -4.82 2.11 -7.48
CA PHE A 330 -3.66 2.23 -6.62
C PHE A 330 -2.66 1.09 -6.80
N VAL A 331 -1.37 1.37 -6.59
CA VAL A 331 -0.31 0.37 -6.48
C VAL A 331 0.62 0.70 -5.31
N ARG A 332 0.91 -0.28 -4.47
CA ARG A 332 1.96 -0.20 -3.44
C ARG A 332 3.26 -0.73 -4.03
N LEU A 333 4.26 0.15 -4.16
CA LEU A 333 5.56 -0.13 -4.78
C LEU A 333 6.52 -0.69 -3.74
N SER A 334 6.29 -1.96 -3.39
CA SER A 334 6.92 -2.67 -2.27
C SER A 334 8.22 -3.38 -2.69
N HIS A 335 9.26 -3.50 -1.85
CA HIS A 335 9.47 -2.86 -0.55
C HIS A 335 10.63 -1.86 -0.66
N TYR A 336 10.73 -1.15 -1.77
CA TYR A 336 11.89 -0.32 -2.08
C TYR A 336 11.56 0.67 -3.18
N PRO A 337 12.39 1.71 -3.38
CA PRO A 337 12.21 2.65 -4.48
C PRO A 337 12.21 1.96 -5.85
N HIS A 338 11.09 2.04 -6.57
CA HIS A 338 10.97 1.54 -7.94
C HIS A 338 11.67 2.46 -8.96
N HIS A 339 11.76 1.99 -10.21
CA HIS A 339 12.29 2.78 -11.32
C HIS A 339 11.44 4.05 -11.56
N PRO A 340 12.02 5.24 -11.84
CA PRO A 340 11.28 6.48 -12.08
C PRO A 340 10.15 6.37 -13.11
N PHE A 341 10.40 5.69 -14.25
CA PHE A 341 9.37 5.37 -15.25
C PHE A 341 8.09 4.75 -14.67
N THR A 342 8.17 3.99 -13.58
CA THR A 342 7.00 3.40 -12.91
C THR A 342 6.03 4.49 -12.46
N LEU A 343 6.55 5.53 -11.80
CA LEU A 343 5.74 6.65 -11.33
C LEU A 343 5.30 7.56 -12.46
N GLU A 344 6.16 7.80 -13.46
CA GLU A 344 5.76 8.53 -14.67
C GLU A 344 4.61 7.81 -15.39
N LEU A 345 4.61 6.47 -15.42
CA LEU A 345 3.52 5.70 -15.99
C LEU A 345 2.26 5.79 -15.12
N CYS A 346 2.39 5.64 -13.80
CA CYS A 346 1.28 5.83 -12.86
C CYS A 346 0.61 7.21 -13.02
N ASP A 347 1.41 8.26 -13.18
CA ASP A 347 0.93 9.62 -13.45
C ASP A 347 0.11 9.68 -14.75
N ARG A 348 0.61 9.06 -15.83
CA ARG A 348 -0.03 9.08 -17.15
C ARG A 348 -1.31 8.24 -17.23
N ILE A 349 -1.34 7.08 -16.58
CA ILE A 349 -2.45 6.12 -16.69
C ILE A 349 -3.49 6.25 -15.57
N GLY A 350 -3.23 7.12 -14.59
CA GLY A 350 -4.13 7.35 -13.47
C GLY A 350 -4.11 6.19 -12.47
N LEU A 351 -2.94 5.87 -11.92
CA LEU A 351 -2.79 5.04 -10.73
C LEU A 351 -2.17 5.87 -9.62
N LEU A 352 -2.82 5.88 -8.44
CA LEU A 352 -2.19 6.36 -7.22
C LEU A 352 -1.08 5.39 -6.79
N ALA A 353 -0.10 5.87 -6.04
CA ALA A 353 1.04 5.07 -5.61
C ALA A 353 1.39 5.29 -4.14
N MET A 354 1.85 4.23 -3.49
CA MET A 354 2.65 4.29 -2.27
C MET A 354 4.08 3.91 -2.59
N CYS A 355 5.01 4.78 -2.19
CA CYS A 355 6.45 4.55 -2.31
C CYS A 355 7.05 4.32 -0.93
N GLU A 356 7.99 3.39 -0.79
CA GLU A 356 8.58 3.06 0.51
C GLU A 356 10.07 2.77 0.45
N ILE A 357 10.71 2.86 1.61
CA ILE A 357 12.11 2.43 1.82
C ILE A 357 12.16 0.97 2.29
N PRO A 358 13.27 0.25 2.06
CA PRO A 358 13.40 -1.16 2.42
C PRO A 358 13.73 -1.40 3.91
N LEU A 359 13.16 -0.62 4.83
CA LEU A 359 13.24 -0.88 6.27
C LEU A 359 12.23 -1.98 6.64
N TYR A 360 12.64 -3.23 6.43
CA TYR A 360 11.80 -4.41 6.51
C TYR A 360 12.23 -5.31 7.67
N TRP A 361 11.29 -5.82 8.46
CA TRP A 361 11.54 -6.78 9.57
C TRP A 361 12.64 -6.34 10.55
N TRP A 362 12.77 -5.03 10.77
CA TRP A 362 13.77 -4.49 11.69
C TRP A 362 13.37 -4.77 13.14
N ARG A 363 14.32 -5.31 13.92
CA ARG A 363 14.10 -5.75 15.31
C ARG A 363 14.74 -4.82 16.35
N GLY A 364 15.16 -3.62 15.95
CA GLY A 364 15.84 -2.67 16.83
C GLY A 364 17.36 -2.83 16.90
N ASN A 365 17.94 -3.78 16.16
CA ASN A 365 19.38 -4.00 16.11
C ASN A 365 20.11 -2.88 15.34
N ASN A 366 21.31 -2.47 15.80
CA ASN A 366 22.11 -1.38 15.22
C ASN A 366 21.30 -0.09 15.02
N GLU A 367 20.60 0.33 16.08
CA GLU A 367 19.63 1.43 16.03
C GLU A 367 20.13 2.67 15.30
N GLU A 368 21.25 3.23 15.74
CA GLU A 368 21.80 4.47 15.19
C GLU A 368 22.12 4.33 13.70
N GLN A 369 22.82 3.26 13.31
CA GLN A 369 23.22 3.03 11.91
C GLN A 369 22.01 2.77 11.01
N THR A 370 21.06 1.98 11.49
CA THR A 370 19.85 1.61 10.72
C THR A 370 18.95 2.82 10.53
N LEU A 371 18.72 3.62 11.57
CA LEU A 371 17.90 4.83 11.47
C LEU A 371 18.57 5.89 10.60
N ALA A 372 19.89 6.05 10.67
CA ALA A 372 20.62 6.95 9.78
C ALA A 372 20.48 6.51 8.31
N ALA A 373 20.65 5.22 8.01
CA ALA A 373 20.49 4.68 6.67
C ALA A 373 19.05 4.80 6.15
N ALA A 374 18.06 4.48 6.98
CA ALA A 374 16.63 4.62 6.66
C ALA A 374 16.27 6.09 6.39
N THR A 375 16.68 7.02 7.27
CA THR A 375 16.41 8.46 7.11
C THR A 375 17.04 9.02 5.84
N ALA A 376 18.28 8.61 5.51
CA ALA A 376 18.95 9.02 4.27
C ALA A 376 18.18 8.53 3.03
N GLN A 377 17.86 7.23 2.97
CA GLN A 377 17.09 6.68 1.84
C GLN A 377 15.70 7.31 1.71
N LEU A 378 15.02 7.57 2.83
CA LEU A 378 13.70 8.20 2.84
C LEU A 378 13.79 9.65 2.34
N THR A 379 14.82 10.38 2.73
CA THR A 379 15.10 11.73 2.23
C THR A 379 15.28 11.73 0.72
N ASP A 380 16.10 10.82 0.21
CA ASP A 380 16.45 10.75 -1.20
C ASP A 380 15.29 10.25 -2.07
N LEU A 381 14.50 9.28 -1.56
CA LEU A 381 13.25 8.84 -2.16
C LEU A 381 12.27 10.00 -2.34
N ILE A 382 11.96 10.72 -1.26
CA ILE A 382 10.99 11.83 -1.32
C ILE A 382 11.53 12.96 -2.19
N LYS A 383 12.83 13.27 -2.14
CA LYS A 383 13.44 14.27 -3.05
C LYS A 383 13.26 13.91 -4.52
N ARG A 384 13.50 12.65 -4.89
CA ARG A 384 13.36 12.16 -6.27
C ARG A 384 11.89 12.24 -6.71
N ASP A 385 10.97 11.77 -5.87
CA ASP A 385 9.64 11.37 -6.33
C ASP A 385 8.49 12.34 -5.95
N ARG A 386 8.74 13.37 -5.11
CA ARG A 386 7.69 14.31 -4.63
C ARG A 386 6.93 15.11 -5.70
N HIS A 387 7.39 15.10 -6.94
CA HIS A 387 6.74 15.83 -8.03
C HIS A 387 5.64 15.01 -8.73
N HIS A 388 5.63 13.69 -8.53
CA HIS A 388 4.64 12.79 -9.13
C HIS A 388 3.26 12.97 -8.48
N PRO A 389 2.21 13.38 -9.22
CA PRO A 389 0.85 13.50 -8.69
C PRO A 389 0.27 12.16 -8.22
N SER A 390 0.70 11.04 -8.81
CA SER A 390 0.30 9.69 -8.40
C SER A 390 0.67 9.34 -6.97
N VAL A 391 1.82 9.79 -6.46
CA VAL A 391 2.27 9.40 -5.12
C VAL A 391 1.32 10.02 -4.08
N ALA A 392 0.64 9.18 -3.31
CA ALA A 392 -0.25 9.56 -2.22
C ALA A 392 0.31 9.22 -0.84
N PHE A 393 1.15 8.20 -0.73
CA PHE A 393 1.70 7.73 0.52
C PHE A 393 3.22 7.56 0.47
N TRP A 394 3.87 7.86 1.60
CA TRP A 394 5.25 7.50 1.90
C TRP A 394 5.27 6.42 3.00
N GLY A 395 5.73 5.22 2.66
CA GLY A 395 5.95 4.13 3.59
C GLY A 395 7.33 4.21 4.23
N VAL A 396 7.40 4.25 5.57
CA VAL A 396 8.66 4.39 6.30
C VAL A 396 9.28 3.06 6.72
N SER A 397 8.45 2.03 6.88
CA SER A 397 8.89 0.68 7.25
C SER A 397 7.79 -0.34 6.99
N ASN A 398 8.17 -1.61 6.98
CA ASN A 398 7.26 -2.73 6.83
C ASN A 398 7.57 -3.85 7.83
N GLU A 399 6.53 -4.24 8.57
CA GLU A 399 6.52 -5.36 9.49
C GLU A 399 7.68 -5.36 10.49
N THR A 400 7.95 -4.20 11.08
CA THR A 400 9.02 -4.08 12.07
C THR A 400 8.57 -4.62 13.43
N GLU A 401 9.49 -4.95 14.34
CA GLU A 401 9.10 -5.49 15.65
C GLU A 401 8.66 -4.36 16.60
N GLU A 402 7.48 -3.78 16.36
CA GLU A 402 6.91 -2.67 17.13
C GLU A 402 6.64 -3.01 18.61
N ASN A 403 6.79 -4.25 19.08
CA ASN A 403 6.85 -4.52 20.52
C ASN A 403 8.11 -3.92 21.19
N SER A 404 9.16 -3.70 20.40
CA SER A 404 10.39 -3.02 20.84
C SER A 404 10.19 -1.50 20.92
N PRO A 405 10.49 -0.86 22.07
CA PRO A 405 10.45 0.60 22.19
C PRO A 405 11.37 1.31 21.20
N ILE A 406 12.52 0.69 20.87
CA ILE A 406 13.49 1.22 19.89
C ILE A 406 12.83 1.32 18.51
N VAL A 407 12.13 0.27 18.10
CA VAL A 407 11.47 0.20 16.80
C VAL A 407 10.33 1.21 16.71
N ARG A 408 9.45 1.28 17.73
CA ARG A 408 8.37 2.28 17.80
C ARG A 408 8.91 3.70 17.68
N ASN A 409 9.92 4.04 18.49
CA ASN A 409 10.54 5.36 18.45
C ASN A 409 11.16 5.64 17.07
N GLY A 410 11.83 4.65 16.47
CA GLY A 410 12.38 4.73 15.12
C GLY A 410 11.32 5.04 14.05
N ASN A 411 10.22 4.30 14.04
CA ASN A 411 9.10 4.54 13.12
C ASN A 411 8.52 5.94 13.29
N ARG A 412 8.26 6.39 14.52
CA ARG A 412 7.77 7.75 14.82
C ARG A 412 8.71 8.84 14.28
N LEU A 413 10.03 8.70 14.48
CA LEU A 413 11.01 9.64 13.96
C LEU A 413 11.01 9.71 12.43
N LEU A 414 10.86 8.56 11.75
CA LEU A 414 10.79 8.51 10.29
C LEU A 414 9.48 9.13 9.76
N LEU A 415 8.34 8.89 10.42
CA LEU A 415 7.05 9.51 10.09
C LEU A 415 7.13 11.04 10.23
N GLN A 416 7.67 11.54 11.35
CA GLN A 416 7.89 12.97 11.57
C GLN A 416 8.82 13.58 10.51
N HIS A 417 9.85 12.84 10.10
CA HIS A 417 10.76 13.27 9.03
C HIS A 417 10.06 13.40 7.67
N VAL A 418 9.17 12.47 7.32
CA VAL A 418 8.32 12.58 6.12
C VAL A 418 7.47 13.83 6.18
N LYS A 419 6.72 14.03 7.27
CA LYS A 419 5.80 15.19 7.42
C LYS A 419 6.54 16.52 7.33
N LYS A 420 7.80 16.58 7.76
CA LYS A 420 8.66 17.75 7.59
C LYS A 420 9.13 17.96 6.14
N LEU A 421 9.46 16.88 5.43
CA LEU A 421 9.99 16.94 4.07
C LEU A 421 8.92 17.13 2.99
N ASP A 422 7.73 16.56 3.21
CA ASP A 422 6.60 16.60 2.29
C ASP A 422 5.27 16.48 3.05
N PRO A 423 4.68 17.61 3.48
CA PRO A 423 3.40 17.63 4.19
C PRO A 423 2.19 17.43 3.26
N THR A 424 2.39 17.21 1.95
CA THR A 424 1.30 17.12 0.96
C THR A 424 0.85 15.68 0.67
N ARG A 425 1.45 14.71 1.37
CA ARG A 425 1.23 13.26 1.23
C ARG A 425 1.15 12.61 2.60
N TRP A 426 0.52 11.45 2.66
CA TRP A 426 0.32 10.71 3.91
C TRP A 426 1.56 9.87 4.25
N ALA A 427 1.98 9.93 5.52
CA ALA A 427 3.07 9.11 6.06
C ALA A 427 2.50 7.89 6.80
N VAL A 428 3.02 6.70 6.49
CA VAL A 428 2.55 5.43 7.08
C VAL A 428 3.70 4.47 7.39
N HIS A 429 3.53 3.63 8.39
CA HIS A 429 4.28 2.38 8.55
C HIS A 429 3.33 1.19 8.42
N ALA A 430 3.74 0.14 7.71
CA ALA A 430 2.93 -1.07 7.53
C ALA A 430 3.22 -2.05 8.68
N SER A 431 2.23 -2.35 9.53
CA SER A 431 2.42 -3.17 10.75
C SER A 431 1.63 -4.48 10.72
N TYR A 432 2.27 -5.57 11.19
CA TYR A 432 1.61 -6.85 11.50
C TYR A 432 1.19 -6.99 12.97
N ILE A 433 1.73 -6.13 13.85
CA ILE A 433 1.47 -6.15 15.30
C ILE A 433 0.21 -5.35 15.66
N TRP A 434 -0.08 -4.29 14.89
CA TRP A 434 -1.25 -3.43 15.02
C TRP A 434 -1.23 -2.57 16.29
N THR A 435 -0.15 -1.81 16.46
CA THR A 435 0.06 -0.86 17.56
C THR A 435 0.86 0.34 17.09
N ASP A 436 0.85 1.43 17.86
CA ASP A 436 1.73 2.61 17.68
C ASP A 436 1.39 3.53 16.50
N PHE A 437 0.11 3.73 16.22
CA PHE A 437 -0.33 4.50 15.06
C PHE A 437 -0.55 5.99 15.32
N GLU A 438 -0.16 6.56 16.46
CA GLU A 438 -0.46 7.96 16.80
C GLU A 438 0.14 8.94 15.78
N GLU A 439 1.36 8.67 15.31
CA GLU A 439 2.08 9.49 14.33
C GLU A 439 1.68 9.21 12.87
N ASP A 440 1.06 8.08 12.57
CA ASP A 440 0.59 7.77 11.21
C ASP A 440 -0.58 8.66 10.79
N ASP A 441 -0.58 9.08 9.53
CA ASP A 441 -1.74 9.78 8.95
C ASP A 441 -2.87 8.79 8.63
N VAL A 442 -2.51 7.56 8.25
CA VAL A 442 -3.42 6.45 7.93
C VAL A 442 -2.85 5.17 8.55
N ILE A 443 -3.68 4.39 9.22
CA ILE A 443 -3.26 3.09 9.78
C ILE A 443 -3.03 2.13 8.62
N ALA A 444 -1.83 1.56 8.46
CA ALA A 444 -1.52 0.60 7.41
C ALA A 444 -1.23 -0.79 8.00
N LEU A 445 -2.05 -1.78 7.62
CA LEU A 445 -2.04 -3.11 8.25
C LEU A 445 -1.60 -4.22 7.28
N THR A 446 -0.78 -5.14 7.77
CA THR A 446 -0.55 -6.44 7.15
C THR A 446 -1.14 -7.53 8.04
N TYR A 447 -1.81 -8.54 7.45
CA TYR A 447 -2.31 -9.69 8.20
C TYR A 447 -2.72 -10.85 7.26
N TYR A 448 -2.44 -12.07 7.69
CA TYR A 448 -2.65 -13.30 6.91
C TYR A 448 -3.39 -14.37 7.75
N PRO A 449 -4.66 -14.12 8.16
CA PRO A 449 -5.38 -15.03 9.03
C PRO A 449 -5.63 -16.40 8.42
N THR A 450 -5.83 -16.50 7.09
CA THR A 450 -6.01 -17.79 6.42
C THR A 450 -4.75 -18.65 6.53
N LEU A 451 -3.57 -18.05 6.30
CA LEU A 451 -2.28 -18.75 6.42
C LEU A 451 -2.07 -19.29 7.83
N HIS A 452 -2.15 -18.43 8.83
CA HIS A 452 -1.95 -18.83 10.23
C HIS A 452 -3.08 -19.72 10.77
N GLY A 453 -4.25 -19.68 10.16
CA GLY A 453 -5.37 -20.59 10.44
C GLY A 453 -5.00 -22.02 10.09
N PHE A 454 -4.64 -22.27 8.83
CA PHE A 454 -4.27 -23.61 8.35
C PHE A 454 -2.97 -24.16 8.98
N GLU A 455 -2.03 -23.29 9.39
CA GLU A 455 -0.84 -23.70 10.15
C GLU A 455 -1.18 -24.30 11.53
N ARG A 456 -2.31 -23.90 12.13
CA ARG A 456 -2.70 -24.28 13.49
C ARG A 456 -3.83 -25.30 13.53
N ASP A 457 -4.70 -25.29 12.51
CA ASP A 457 -5.86 -26.17 12.41
C ASP A 457 -6.05 -26.66 10.96
N PRO A 458 -5.88 -27.96 10.67
CA PRO A 458 -6.08 -28.51 9.34
C PRO A 458 -7.55 -28.49 8.87
N HIS A 459 -8.50 -28.24 9.78
CA HIS A 459 -9.93 -28.08 9.47
C HIS A 459 -10.37 -26.62 9.37
N TYR A 460 -9.41 -25.70 9.33
CA TYR A 460 -9.67 -24.27 9.18
C TYR A 460 -10.47 -23.98 7.90
N ASN A 461 -11.30 -22.94 7.94
CA ASN A 461 -12.10 -22.48 6.81
C ASN A 461 -11.92 -20.96 6.68
N CYS A 462 -11.76 -20.48 5.43
CA CYS A 462 -11.63 -19.08 5.05
C CYS A 462 -12.71 -18.15 5.64
N ALA A 463 -13.94 -18.63 5.89
CA ALA A 463 -14.96 -17.83 6.57
C ALA A 463 -14.51 -17.31 7.96
N HIS A 464 -13.78 -18.13 8.72
CA HIS A 464 -13.20 -17.72 10.00
C HIS A 464 -12.12 -16.63 9.84
N SER A 465 -11.51 -16.50 8.67
CA SER A 465 -10.56 -15.41 8.39
C SER A 465 -11.28 -14.09 8.25
N GLY A 466 -12.44 -14.08 7.59
CA GLY A 466 -13.31 -12.91 7.54
C GLY A 466 -13.79 -12.48 8.94
N GLU A 467 -14.18 -13.43 9.79
CA GLU A 467 -14.56 -13.16 11.19
C GLU A 467 -13.40 -12.53 11.97
N ARG A 468 -12.20 -13.11 11.88
CA ARG A 468 -11.00 -12.56 12.54
C ARG A 468 -10.64 -11.16 12.07
N TRP A 469 -10.77 -10.88 10.78
CA TRP A 469 -10.60 -9.54 10.25
C TRP A 469 -11.58 -8.56 10.90
N SER A 470 -12.87 -8.91 10.88
CA SER A 470 -13.93 -8.07 11.44
C SER A 470 -13.75 -7.80 12.94
N GLU A 471 -13.43 -8.83 13.73
CA GLU A 471 -13.20 -8.72 15.17
C GLU A 471 -12.01 -7.80 15.48
N ARG A 472 -10.84 -8.09 14.90
CA ARG A 472 -9.62 -7.33 15.21
C ARG A 472 -9.69 -5.89 14.71
N LEU A 473 -10.33 -5.65 13.56
CA LEU A 473 -10.53 -4.29 13.05
C LEU A 473 -11.45 -3.49 13.96
N THR A 474 -12.54 -4.08 14.46
CA THR A 474 -13.44 -3.43 15.42
C THR A 474 -12.69 -3.00 16.69
N GLU A 475 -11.84 -3.87 17.23
CA GLU A 475 -11.00 -3.56 18.39
C GLU A 475 -9.98 -2.45 18.11
N LEU A 476 -9.42 -2.43 16.89
CA LEU A 476 -8.45 -1.43 16.47
C LEU A 476 -9.11 -0.06 16.29
N SER A 477 -10.26 0.01 15.62
CA SER A 477 -11.05 1.23 15.43
C SER A 477 -11.49 1.83 16.78
N ALA A 478 -11.82 0.98 17.76
CA ALA A 478 -12.13 1.43 19.11
C ALA A 478 -10.91 2.05 19.82
N ARG A 479 -9.69 1.57 19.55
CA ARG A 479 -8.45 2.18 20.06
C ARG A 479 -8.07 3.47 19.34
N TYR A 480 -8.35 3.57 18.05
CA TYR A 480 -7.97 4.71 17.20
C TYR A 480 -9.18 5.34 16.51
N PRO A 481 -10.12 5.92 17.27
CA PRO A 481 -11.37 6.44 16.71
C PRO A 481 -11.10 7.54 15.70
N GLY A 482 -11.72 7.44 14.52
CA GLY A 482 -11.64 8.43 13.45
C GLY A 482 -10.37 8.38 12.60
N LYS A 483 -9.43 7.46 12.86
CA LYS A 483 -8.30 7.24 11.95
C LYS A 483 -8.69 6.31 10.79
N PRO A 484 -8.45 6.69 9.52
CA PRO A 484 -8.67 5.80 8.39
C PRO A 484 -7.72 4.60 8.43
N ILE A 485 -8.19 3.44 7.97
CA ILE A 485 -7.45 2.18 7.96
C ILE A 485 -7.30 1.67 6.52
N LEU A 486 -6.05 1.51 6.09
CA LEU A 486 -5.65 0.88 4.84
C LEU A 486 -5.15 -0.55 5.14
N ILE A 487 -5.73 -1.55 4.48
CA ILE A 487 -5.13 -2.89 4.47
C ILE A 487 -3.98 -2.87 3.45
N ALA A 488 -2.76 -2.71 3.95
CA ALA A 488 -1.53 -2.62 3.15
C ALA A 488 -1.06 -3.97 2.61
N GLU A 489 -1.46 -5.07 3.25
CA GLU A 489 -1.33 -6.43 2.72
C GLU A 489 -2.42 -7.35 3.28
N PHE A 490 -3.04 -8.10 2.37
CA PHE A 490 -3.79 -9.32 2.68
C PHE A 490 -3.75 -10.24 1.46
N GLY A 491 -3.95 -11.54 1.67
CA GLY A 491 -3.94 -12.51 0.59
C GLY A 491 -3.62 -13.91 1.07
N TYR A 492 -3.43 -14.81 0.11
CA TYR A 492 -3.12 -16.20 0.40
C TYR A 492 -2.21 -16.80 -0.68
N MET A 493 -1.45 -17.81 -0.29
CA MET A 493 -0.54 -18.51 -1.20
C MET A 493 -1.27 -19.52 -2.10
N ALA A 494 -0.83 -19.65 -3.35
CA ALA A 494 -1.27 -20.69 -4.27
C ALA A 494 -0.19 -21.10 -5.27
N TRP A 495 0.09 -22.40 -5.34
CA TRP A 495 1.00 -22.96 -6.34
C TRP A 495 0.31 -23.08 -7.69
N PRO A 496 0.92 -22.55 -8.77
CA PRO A 496 0.31 -22.58 -10.08
C PRO A 496 0.03 -24.01 -10.56
N GLY A 497 -1.19 -24.25 -11.04
CA GLY A 497 -1.63 -25.57 -11.51
C GLY A 497 -2.18 -26.51 -10.44
N ILE A 498 -2.06 -26.18 -9.15
CA ILE A 498 -2.75 -26.91 -8.07
C ILE A 498 -4.16 -26.35 -7.90
N ARG A 499 -5.18 -27.16 -8.18
CA ARG A 499 -6.58 -26.72 -8.20
C ARG A 499 -7.29 -26.82 -6.84
N GLU A 500 -6.98 -27.82 -6.02
CA GLU A 500 -7.64 -28.05 -4.73
C GLU A 500 -6.62 -28.34 -3.62
N GLY A 501 -7.03 -28.18 -2.36
CA GLY A 501 -6.20 -28.35 -1.17
C GLY A 501 -5.60 -27.05 -0.63
N MET A 502 -4.79 -27.15 0.44
CA MET A 502 -4.30 -26.02 1.25
C MET A 502 -3.41 -25.02 0.50
N VAL A 503 -2.89 -25.38 -0.67
CA VAL A 503 -1.99 -24.50 -1.43
C VAL A 503 -2.50 -24.27 -2.85
N SER A 504 -3.82 -24.36 -3.01
CA SER A 504 -4.48 -24.33 -4.30
C SER A 504 -4.91 -22.95 -4.75
N GLU A 505 -4.96 -22.80 -6.06
CA GLU A 505 -5.49 -21.64 -6.76
C GLU A 505 -6.96 -21.31 -6.39
N LEU A 506 -7.79 -22.33 -6.12
CA LEU A 506 -9.19 -22.10 -5.71
C LEU A 506 -9.28 -21.64 -4.25
N LEU A 507 -8.46 -22.18 -3.36
CA LEU A 507 -8.42 -21.74 -1.97
C LEU A 507 -7.91 -20.30 -1.84
N GLN A 508 -6.93 -19.89 -2.66
CA GLN A 508 -6.50 -18.48 -2.72
C GLN A 508 -7.66 -17.56 -3.14
N ALA A 509 -8.45 -17.96 -4.14
CA ALA A 509 -9.61 -17.20 -4.59
C ALA A 509 -10.67 -17.08 -3.48
N GLU A 510 -10.97 -18.18 -2.79
CA GLU A 510 -11.90 -18.21 -1.66
C GLU A 510 -11.42 -17.35 -0.48
N ALA A 511 -10.14 -17.47 -0.11
CA ALA A 511 -9.53 -16.68 0.96
C ALA A 511 -9.66 -15.18 0.68
N LEU A 512 -9.35 -14.74 -0.54
CA LEU A 512 -9.51 -13.34 -0.94
C LEU A 512 -10.97 -12.86 -0.82
N GLU A 513 -11.94 -13.68 -1.22
CA GLU A 513 -13.36 -13.32 -1.13
C GLU A 513 -13.85 -13.22 0.32
N GLN A 514 -13.52 -14.20 1.16
CA GLN A 514 -13.93 -14.23 2.57
C GLN A 514 -13.23 -13.16 3.42
N GLU A 515 -11.93 -12.98 3.22
CA GLU A 515 -11.19 -11.93 3.93
C GLU A 515 -11.67 -10.54 3.51
N TYR A 516 -11.90 -10.29 2.21
CA TYR A 516 -12.47 -9.03 1.75
C TYR A 516 -13.82 -8.75 2.42
N ALA A 517 -14.72 -9.74 2.47
CA ALA A 517 -16.02 -9.57 3.12
C ALA A 517 -15.89 -9.17 4.60
N GLY A 518 -14.97 -9.82 5.33
CA GLY A 518 -14.69 -9.49 6.74
C GLY A 518 -14.06 -8.11 6.96
N ILE A 519 -13.12 -7.72 6.08
CA ILE A 519 -12.48 -6.39 6.09
C ILE A 519 -13.54 -5.31 5.89
N MET A 520 -14.41 -5.47 4.88
CA MET A 520 -15.40 -4.46 4.50
C MET A 520 -16.55 -4.29 5.52
N HIS A 521 -16.60 -5.10 6.58
CA HIS A 521 -17.51 -4.85 7.70
C HIS A 521 -17.11 -3.64 8.54
N GLU A 522 -15.84 -3.21 8.52
CA GLU A 522 -15.36 -2.09 9.31
C GLU A 522 -15.52 -0.75 8.55
N PRO A 523 -16.38 0.17 9.04
CA PRO A 523 -16.53 1.54 8.55
C PRO A 523 -15.24 2.35 8.28
N ALA A 524 -14.23 2.17 9.12
CA ALA A 524 -12.99 2.94 9.05
C ALA A 524 -12.05 2.52 7.91
N ILE A 525 -12.36 1.43 7.20
CA ILE A 525 -11.56 0.99 6.04
C ILE A 525 -11.63 2.04 4.93
N CYS A 526 -10.48 2.60 4.59
CA CYS A 526 -10.30 3.52 3.47
C CYS A 526 -9.72 2.86 2.22
N GLY A 527 -9.34 1.58 2.32
CA GLY A 527 -9.02 0.78 1.16
C GLY A 527 -8.21 -0.47 1.46
N ILE A 528 -7.86 -1.16 0.38
CA ILE A 528 -7.20 -2.46 0.43
C ILE A 528 -6.13 -2.60 -0.65
N THR A 529 -5.12 -3.40 -0.34
CA THR A 529 -4.10 -3.83 -1.29
C THR A 529 -3.79 -5.30 -1.15
N ILE A 530 -3.92 -6.02 -2.26
CA ILE A 530 -3.68 -7.47 -2.29
C ILE A 530 -2.17 -7.70 -2.33
N TRP A 531 -1.68 -8.58 -1.46
CA TRP A 531 -0.34 -9.16 -1.55
C TRP A 531 -0.44 -10.48 -2.34
N CYS A 532 0.00 -10.53 -3.60
CA CYS A 532 0.54 -9.43 -4.42
C CYS A 532 0.07 -9.56 -5.88
N TYR A 533 0.46 -8.64 -6.77
CA TYR A 533 0.09 -8.74 -8.18
C TYR A 533 0.65 -10.04 -8.81
N ALA A 534 1.97 -10.25 -8.75
CA ALA A 534 2.65 -11.38 -9.38
C ALA A 534 3.54 -12.15 -8.40
N ASP A 535 3.62 -13.48 -8.57
CA ASP A 535 4.62 -14.31 -7.88
C ASP A 535 6.04 -13.79 -8.17
N HIS A 536 6.94 -13.91 -7.20
CA HIS A 536 8.31 -13.35 -7.29
C HIS A 536 9.36 -14.23 -6.59
N PRO A 537 10.66 -14.08 -6.90
CA PRO A 537 11.73 -14.81 -6.23
C PRO A 537 11.89 -14.43 -4.75
N TRP A 538 12.17 -15.41 -3.91
CA TRP A 538 12.39 -15.25 -2.46
C TRP A 538 13.78 -15.81 -2.05
N PRO A 539 14.44 -15.28 -1.00
CA PRO A 539 15.71 -15.85 -0.52
C PRO A 539 15.58 -17.29 -0.03
N GLU A 540 16.56 -18.14 -0.39
CA GLU A 540 16.52 -19.58 -0.08
C GLU A 540 16.49 -19.87 1.43
N GLU A 541 17.11 -19.00 2.23
CA GLU A 541 17.30 -19.20 3.67
C GLU A 541 16.10 -18.78 4.54
N SER A 542 15.08 -18.11 3.98
CA SER A 542 14.05 -17.45 4.81
C SER A 542 12.59 -17.86 4.58
N PHE A 543 12.23 -18.54 3.49
CA PHE A 543 10.83 -18.88 3.20
C PHE A 543 10.58 -20.38 3.13
N PHE A 544 9.68 -20.85 4.00
CA PHE A 544 9.24 -22.25 4.13
C PHE A 544 10.38 -23.29 4.04
N ASN A 545 11.57 -22.97 4.57
CA ASN A 545 12.77 -23.82 4.49
C ASN A 545 13.11 -24.24 3.05
N TYR A 546 13.77 -23.37 2.27
CA TYR A 546 14.29 -23.60 0.90
C TYR A 546 13.32 -23.41 -0.27
N ILE A 547 12.14 -22.82 -0.05
CA ILE A 547 11.26 -22.42 -1.16
C ILE A 547 11.70 -21.07 -1.71
N VAL A 548 12.22 -21.06 -2.95
CA VAL A 548 12.83 -19.88 -3.59
C VAL A 548 11.86 -18.99 -4.37
N ARG A 549 10.56 -19.26 -4.27
CA ARG A 549 9.50 -18.51 -4.95
C ARG A 549 8.35 -18.24 -4.00
N SER A 550 7.94 -16.99 -3.96
CA SER A 550 6.74 -16.50 -3.29
C SER A 550 5.50 -16.76 -4.14
N PRO A 551 4.55 -17.62 -3.70
CA PRO A 551 3.38 -18.01 -4.50
C PRO A 551 2.12 -17.21 -4.16
N TYR A 552 2.24 -15.97 -3.68
CA TYR A 552 1.11 -15.11 -3.27
C TYR A 552 0.49 -14.30 -4.41
N GLY A 553 1.11 -14.27 -5.59
CA GLY A 553 0.61 -13.51 -6.72
C GLY A 553 -0.77 -13.98 -7.16
N VAL A 554 -1.62 -13.04 -7.59
CA VAL A 554 -2.86 -13.37 -8.33
C VAL A 554 -2.55 -13.76 -9.77
N VAL A 555 -1.40 -13.36 -10.28
CA VAL A 555 -0.77 -13.93 -11.48
C VAL A 555 0.51 -14.64 -11.12
N THR A 556 0.91 -15.60 -11.94
CA THR A 556 2.21 -16.25 -11.83
C THR A 556 3.35 -15.28 -12.17
N ARG A 557 4.60 -15.66 -11.90
CA ARG A 557 5.78 -14.84 -12.25
C ARG A 557 5.85 -14.53 -13.74
N ASP A 558 5.39 -15.43 -14.60
CA ASP A 558 5.25 -15.27 -16.05
C ASP A 558 3.94 -14.58 -16.49
N ARG A 559 3.20 -13.96 -15.54
CA ARG A 559 1.97 -13.17 -15.74
C ARG A 559 0.79 -13.97 -16.28
N ARG A 560 0.75 -15.29 -16.04
CA ARG A 560 -0.44 -16.10 -16.28
C ARG A 560 -1.43 -15.91 -15.14
N GLU A 561 -2.67 -15.58 -15.47
CA GLU A 561 -3.73 -15.40 -14.46
C GLU A 561 -4.02 -16.68 -13.68
N LYS A 562 -4.18 -16.53 -12.36
CA LYS A 562 -4.78 -17.54 -11.49
C LYS A 562 -6.28 -17.25 -11.35
N PRO A 563 -7.11 -18.23 -10.92
CA PRO A 563 -8.52 -18.03 -10.58
C PRO A 563 -8.81 -16.81 -9.70
N ALA A 564 -7.89 -16.45 -8.80
CA ALA A 564 -7.97 -15.25 -7.97
C ALA A 564 -8.24 -13.96 -8.79
N CYS A 565 -7.72 -13.81 -10.01
CA CYS A 565 -7.98 -12.64 -10.85
C CYS A 565 -9.47 -12.40 -11.14
N GLN A 566 -10.28 -13.47 -11.24
CA GLN A 566 -11.73 -13.34 -11.44
C GLN A 566 -12.42 -12.76 -10.22
N VAL A 567 -12.04 -13.24 -9.03
CA VAL A 567 -12.52 -12.71 -7.75
C VAL A 567 -12.12 -11.25 -7.62
N VAL A 568 -10.85 -10.90 -7.88
CA VAL A 568 -10.39 -9.51 -7.74
C VAL A 568 -11.14 -8.54 -8.64
N ARG A 569 -11.37 -8.89 -9.91
CA ARG A 569 -12.16 -8.04 -10.82
C ARG A 569 -13.57 -7.78 -10.26
N LYS A 570 -14.22 -8.82 -9.72
CA LYS A 570 -15.54 -8.70 -9.07
C LYS A 570 -15.46 -7.77 -7.86
N LEU A 571 -14.46 -7.96 -6.98
CA LEU A 571 -14.30 -7.15 -5.77
C LEU A 571 -13.99 -5.68 -6.06
N PHE A 572 -13.15 -5.40 -7.06
CA PHE A 572 -12.76 -4.03 -7.40
C PHE A 572 -13.85 -3.25 -8.14
N GLN A 573 -14.74 -3.96 -8.84
CA GLN A 573 -15.92 -3.38 -9.49
C GLN A 573 -17.14 -3.29 -8.58
N ALA A 574 -17.12 -3.98 -7.43
CA ALA A 574 -18.23 -3.93 -6.48
C ALA A 574 -18.49 -2.49 -6.01
N PRO A 575 -19.77 -2.08 -5.89
CA PRO A 575 -20.11 -0.84 -5.20
C PRO A 575 -19.52 -0.90 -3.80
N LEU A 576 -18.88 0.18 -3.38
CA LEU A 576 -18.45 0.29 -1.99
C LEU A 576 -19.70 0.27 -1.11
N PRO A 577 -19.61 -0.30 0.11
CA PRO A 577 -20.65 -0.12 1.09
C PRO A 577 -20.95 1.38 1.21
N PRO A 578 -22.24 1.78 1.31
CA PRO A 578 -22.55 3.17 1.54
C PRO A 578 -21.75 3.67 2.75
N ALA A 579 -21.23 4.89 2.63
CA ALA A 579 -20.57 5.55 3.74
C ALA A 579 -21.44 5.38 5.00
N PRO A 580 -20.86 4.96 6.14
CA PRO A 580 -21.60 5.00 7.39
C PRO A 580 -22.09 6.44 7.55
N SER A 581 -23.40 6.63 7.67
CA SER A 581 -23.94 7.88 8.19
C SER A 581 -23.19 8.17 9.48
N PRO A 582 -22.76 9.42 9.75
CA PRO A 582 -22.13 9.75 11.02
C PRO A 582 -23.01 9.18 12.12
N GLN A 583 -22.54 8.12 12.78
CA GLN A 583 -23.26 7.60 13.92
C GLN A 583 -23.24 8.76 14.93
N PRO A 584 -24.41 9.20 15.42
CA PRO A 584 -24.41 10.09 16.56
C PRO A 584 -23.56 9.41 17.62
N ALA A 585 -22.65 10.15 18.25
CA ALA A 585 -21.67 9.66 19.21
C ALA A 585 -22.26 8.94 20.45
N ASP A 586 -23.59 8.73 20.49
CA ASP A 586 -24.38 8.34 21.65
C ASP A 586 -25.07 6.95 21.53
N ASN A 587 -24.92 6.22 20.41
CA ASN A 587 -25.52 4.88 20.27
C ASN A 587 -24.52 3.76 20.61
N TYR A 588 -24.61 3.19 21.81
CA TYR A 588 -23.72 2.14 22.31
C TYR A 588 -24.48 0.88 22.71
N ARG A 589 -23.77 -0.25 22.82
CA ARG A 589 -24.34 -1.56 23.19
C ARG A 589 -24.69 -1.59 24.68
N ILE A 590 -25.91 -2.04 25.00
CA ILE A 590 -26.38 -2.27 26.37
C ILE A 590 -26.60 -3.77 26.57
N ILE A 591 -26.03 -4.30 27.64
CA ILE A 591 -26.31 -5.65 28.12
C ILE A 591 -27.29 -5.53 29.28
N MET A 592 -28.37 -6.31 29.24
CA MET A 592 -29.33 -6.37 30.34
C MET A 592 -29.46 -7.80 30.84
N GLU A 593 -29.51 -7.97 32.16
CA GLU A 593 -29.59 -9.27 32.82
C GLU A 593 -30.88 -9.38 33.63
N ARG A 594 -31.51 -10.54 33.58
CA ARG A 594 -32.61 -10.93 34.47
C ARG A 594 -32.06 -11.97 35.45
N PRO A 595 -31.97 -11.63 36.76
CA PRO A 595 -31.25 -12.45 37.73
C PRO A 595 -31.94 -13.78 38.06
N HIS A 596 -33.27 -13.84 37.91
CA HIS A 596 -34.05 -15.08 38.07
C HIS A 596 -35.25 -15.16 37.11
N LEU A 597 -35.68 -16.38 36.77
CA LEU A 597 -36.82 -16.64 35.88
C LEU A 597 -38.11 -17.10 36.62
N ASN A 598 -38.20 -16.91 37.93
CA ASN A 598 -39.32 -17.39 38.75
C ASN A 598 -40.60 -16.54 38.69
N ASP A 599 -40.51 -15.29 38.21
CA ASP A 599 -41.54 -14.24 38.29
C ASP A 599 -41.82 -13.61 36.91
N ILE A 600 -41.89 -14.45 35.87
CA ILE A 600 -42.09 -13.98 34.50
C ILE A 600 -43.54 -13.48 34.33
N PRO A 601 -43.77 -12.23 33.88
CA PRO A 601 -45.10 -11.73 33.60
C PRO A 601 -45.86 -12.63 32.63
N ASP A 602 -47.09 -13.03 32.97
CA ASP A 602 -47.95 -13.80 32.08
C ASP A 602 -48.72 -12.88 31.13
N ILE A 603 -48.30 -12.83 29.87
CA ILE A 603 -48.91 -11.96 28.86
C ILE A 603 -49.38 -12.83 27.69
N PRO A 604 -50.70 -13.03 27.51
CA PRO A 604 -51.22 -13.80 26.40
C PRO A 604 -51.05 -13.03 25.09
N PHE A 605 -51.02 -13.76 23.97
CA PHE A 605 -51.11 -13.14 22.65
C PHE A 605 -52.48 -12.46 22.47
N PRO A 606 -52.55 -11.32 21.77
CA PRO A 606 -53.81 -10.73 21.36
C PRO A 606 -54.68 -11.70 20.56
N GLU A 607 -55.99 -11.52 20.60
CA GLU A 607 -56.96 -12.43 19.97
C GLU A 607 -56.62 -12.73 18.50
N GLY A 608 -56.61 -14.02 18.17
CA GLY A 608 -56.33 -14.54 16.83
C GLY A 608 -54.85 -14.58 16.42
N PHE A 609 -53.91 -14.05 17.22
CA PHE A 609 -52.48 -14.26 16.99
C PHE A 609 -52.02 -15.57 17.62
N THR A 610 -51.13 -16.27 16.94
CA THR A 610 -50.58 -17.54 17.42
C THR A 610 -49.06 -17.51 17.36
N ILE A 611 -48.42 -18.36 18.16
CA ILE A 611 -46.97 -18.59 18.14
C ILE A 611 -46.73 -20.09 17.97
N ARG A 612 -45.76 -20.45 17.13
CA ARG A 612 -45.32 -21.85 17.00
C ARG A 612 -43.80 -21.95 16.98
N PRO A 613 -43.25 -23.10 17.38
CA PRO A 613 -41.84 -23.40 17.12
C PRO A 613 -41.48 -23.34 15.65
N MET A 614 -40.25 -22.92 15.39
CA MET A 614 -39.65 -22.97 14.07
C MET A 614 -39.18 -24.37 13.72
N LYS A 615 -39.30 -24.71 12.43
CA LYS A 615 -38.58 -25.80 11.78
C LYS A 615 -37.36 -25.21 11.09
N ILE A 616 -36.36 -26.04 10.81
CA ILE A 616 -35.16 -25.59 10.08
C ILE A 616 -35.51 -25.01 8.69
N THR A 617 -36.57 -25.51 8.05
CA THR A 617 -37.09 -25.00 6.77
C THR A 617 -37.73 -23.61 6.88
N ASP A 618 -37.97 -23.10 8.09
CA ASP A 618 -38.48 -21.74 8.32
C ASP A 618 -37.36 -20.68 8.37
N ALA A 619 -36.09 -21.06 8.17
CA ALA A 619 -34.94 -20.15 8.26
C ALA A 619 -35.10 -18.89 7.37
N GLY A 620 -35.47 -19.08 6.10
CA GLY A 620 -35.69 -17.95 5.19
C GLY A 620 -36.81 -17.01 5.66
N LEU A 621 -37.87 -17.56 6.25
CA LEU A 621 -38.99 -16.76 6.77
C LEU A 621 -38.58 -15.91 7.97
N TRP A 622 -37.65 -16.40 8.80
CA TRP A 622 -37.05 -15.63 9.89
C TRP A 622 -36.20 -14.48 9.35
N GLU A 623 -35.38 -14.76 8.34
CA GLU A 623 -34.53 -13.75 7.69
C GLU A 623 -35.38 -12.65 7.04
N ASP A 624 -36.48 -13.03 6.38
CA ASP A 624 -37.42 -12.07 5.79
C ASP A 624 -38.10 -11.18 6.82
N ILE A 625 -38.57 -11.74 7.94
CA ILE A 625 -39.14 -10.94 9.04
C ILE A 625 -38.11 -9.93 9.57
N TRP A 626 -36.85 -10.32 9.67
CA TRP A 626 -35.78 -9.44 10.10
C TRP A 626 -35.45 -8.35 9.09
N ARG A 627 -35.34 -8.69 7.79
CA ARG A 627 -35.17 -7.71 6.71
C ARG A 627 -36.25 -6.64 6.73
N ASP A 628 -37.49 -7.04 7.02
CA ASP A 628 -38.62 -6.11 7.08
C ASP A 628 -38.70 -5.31 8.39
N ALA A 629 -38.23 -5.87 9.50
CA ALA A 629 -38.33 -5.25 10.82
C ALA A 629 -37.12 -4.37 11.20
N GLU A 630 -35.96 -4.56 10.54
CA GLU A 630 -34.69 -4.01 10.97
C GLU A 630 -34.06 -3.08 9.92
N PRO A 631 -34.21 -1.75 10.08
CA PRO A 631 -33.66 -0.79 9.14
C PRO A 631 -32.18 -0.46 9.37
N PHE A 632 -31.56 -0.97 10.45
CA PHE A 632 -30.20 -0.60 10.85
C PHE A 632 -29.20 -1.76 10.85
N THR A 633 -29.66 -3.00 10.67
CA THR A 633 -28.81 -4.20 10.60
C THR A 633 -29.07 -4.91 9.29
N THR A 634 -28.02 -5.10 8.50
CA THR A 634 -28.10 -5.88 7.27
C THR A 634 -28.26 -7.36 7.60
N ILE A 635 -29.34 -7.96 7.12
CA ILE A 635 -29.64 -9.39 7.33
C ILE A 635 -29.22 -10.13 6.07
N SER A 636 -28.09 -10.84 6.14
CA SER A 636 -27.58 -11.64 5.02
C SER A 636 -28.25 -13.01 4.95
N ASP A 637 -28.35 -13.55 3.74
CA ASP A 637 -28.86 -14.90 3.53
C ASP A 637 -28.02 -15.92 4.32
N GLY A 638 -28.70 -16.87 4.96
CA GLY A 638 -28.08 -17.91 5.80
C GLY A 638 -27.66 -17.45 7.19
N LEU A 639 -27.95 -16.20 7.60
CA LEU A 639 -27.71 -15.72 8.97
C LEU A 639 -28.34 -16.63 10.02
N PHE A 640 -29.57 -17.10 9.78
CA PHE A 640 -30.24 -17.97 10.76
C PHE A 640 -29.46 -19.28 10.98
N MET A 641 -28.90 -19.85 9.91
CA MET A 641 -28.11 -21.07 9.98
C MET A 641 -26.75 -20.85 10.65
N ARG A 642 -26.13 -19.68 10.48
CA ARG A 642 -24.90 -19.35 11.21
C ARG A 642 -25.16 -19.20 12.72
N GLU A 643 -26.24 -18.53 13.10
CA GLU A 643 -26.58 -18.26 14.50
C GLU A 643 -27.07 -19.50 15.26
N PHE A 644 -27.89 -20.35 14.61
CA PHE A 644 -28.60 -21.43 15.29
C PHE A 644 -28.33 -22.83 14.72
N GLY A 645 -27.60 -22.94 13.61
CA GLY A 645 -27.37 -24.21 12.91
C GLY A 645 -26.45 -25.20 13.64
N THR A 646 -25.75 -24.74 14.69
CA THR A 646 -24.86 -25.58 15.51
C THR A 646 -25.62 -26.56 16.42
N ASP A 647 -26.89 -26.30 16.72
CA ASP A 647 -27.78 -27.23 17.44
C ASP A 647 -29.19 -27.25 16.82
N PRO A 648 -29.39 -28.02 15.73
CA PRO A 648 -30.68 -28.12 15.06
C PRO A 648 -31.81 -28.66 15.95
N ALA A 649 -31.49 -29.48 16.96
CA ALA A 649 -32.47 -30.04 17.88
C ALA A 649 -33.04 -28.96 18.80
N ALA A 650 -32.23 -27.97 19.17
CA ALA A 650 -32.64 -26.85 20.01
C ALA A 650 -33.52 -25.83 19.28
N ILE A 651 -33.43 -25.70 17.94
CA ILE A 651 -34.22 -24.74 17.14
C ILE A 651 -35.73 -24.86 17.46
N THR A 652 -36.26 -26.09 17.43
CA THR A 652 -37.69 -26.38 17.67
C THR A 652 -38.16 -26.11 19.11
N ARG A 653 -37.25 -25.78 20.03
CA ARG A 653 -37.57 -25.48 21.42
C ARG A 653 -37.21 -24.05 21.80
N ARG A 654 -36.57 -23.31 20.89
CA ARG A 654 -35.93 -22.03 21.21
C ARG A 654 -36.20 -20.93 20.20
N CYS A 655 -36.55 -21.26 18.97
CA CYS A 655 -36.86 -20.25 17.96
C CYS A 655 -38.34 -20.35 17.59
N PHE A 656 -39.03 -19.21 17.55
CA PHE A 656 -40.48 -19.18 17.40
C PHE A 656 -40.92 -18.13 16.39
N LEU A 657 -41.94 -18.47 15.62
CA LEU A 657 -42.61 -17.58 14.69
C LEU A 657 -44.00 -17.21 15.20
N ILE A 658 -44.36 -15.95 15.01
CA ILE A 658 -45.63 -15.36 15.39
C ILE A 658 -46.46 -15.19 14.13
N PHE A 659 -47.71 -15.64 14.17
CA PHE A 659 -48.63 -15.60 13.05
C PHE A 659 -49.86 -14.74 13.37
N ALA A 660 -50.29 -13.96 12.38
CA ALA A 660 -51.57 -13.24 12.40
C ALA A 660 -52.75 -14.19 12.13
N PRO A 661 -54.01 -13.78 12.39
CA PRO A 661 -55.20 -14.62 12.17
C PRO A 661 -55.35 -15.15 10.74
N ASN A 662 -54.78 -14.43 9.76
CA ASN A 662 -54.79 -14.80 8.35
C ASN A 662 -53.67 -15.79 7.95
N GLY A 663 -52.89 -16.29 8.91
CA GLY A 663 -51.79 -17.23 8.67
C GLY A 663 -50.47 -16.60 8.18
N CYS A 664 -50.37 -15.27 8.13
CA CYS A 664 -49.13 -14.58 7.77
C CYS A 664 -48.14 -14.56 8.96
N ALA A 665 -46.86 -14.82 8.71
CA ALA A 665 -45.81 -14.71 9.72
C ALA A 665 -45.40 -13.25 9.93
N VAL A 666 -45.65 -12.72 11.12
CA VAL A 666 -45.56 -11.29 11.44
C VAL A 666 -44.42 -10.93 12.38
N GLY A 667 -43.80 -11.92 13.00
CA GLY A 667 -42.73 -11.70 13.96
C GLY A 667 -42.00 -12.98 14.35
N THR A 668 -40.88 -12.80 15.05
CA THR A 668 -40.03 -13.87 15.53
C THR A 668 -39.42 -13.53 16.88
N ILE A 669 -39.17 -14.55 17.69
CA ILE A 669 -38.36 -14.46 18.91
C ILE A 669 -37.49 -15.70 19.03
N SER A 670 -36.22 -15.50 19.37
CA SER A 670 -35.26 -16.58 19.61
C SER A 670 -34.77 -16.55 21.06
N SER A 671 -34.74 -17.70 21.72
CA SER A 671 -34.39 -17.90 23.12
C SER A 671 -33.27 -18.93 23.23
N TRP A 672 -32.04 -18.49 22.98
CA TRP A 672 -30.85 -19.33 22.97
C TRP A 672 -30.25 -19.51 24.38
N TYR A 673 -28.98 -19.91 24.45
CA TYR A 673 -28.26 -20.07 25.70
C TYR A 673 -26.78 -19.75 25.55
N ASN A 674 -26.13 -19.48 26.68
CA ASN A 674 -24.68 -19.40 26.80
C ASN A 674 -24.30 -20.06 28.14
N ARG A 675 -23.71 -21.26 28.06
CA ARG A 675 -23.41 -22.11 29.22
C ARG A 675 -22.26 -21.61 30.10
N ASN A 676 -21.53 -20.59 29.65
CA ASN A 676 -20.38 -20.06 30.36
C ASN A 676 -20.36 -18.53 30.38
N TYR A 677 -21.54 -17.91 30.34
CA TYR A 677 -21.63 -16.46 30.44
C TYR A 677 -21.35 -16.02 31.89
N LYS A 678 -20.23 -15.31 32.09
CA LYS A 678 -19.69 -14.95 33.42
C LYS A 678 -19.52 -16.16 34.36
N GLY A 679 -19.12 -17.32 33.82
CA GLY A 679 -18.91 -18.54 34.61
C GLY A 679 -20.19 -19.26 35.04
N HIS A 680 -21.35 -18.89 34.48
CA HIS A 680 -22.64 -19.52 34.78
C HIS A 680 -23.42 -19.85 33.50
N ASP A 681 -24.39 -20.76 33.63
CA ASP A 681 -25.35 -21.06 32.56
C ASP A 681 -26.44 -19.98 32.52
N TYR A 682 -26.60 -19.34 31.36
CA TYR A 682 -27.60 -18.32 31.12
C TYR A 682 -28.44 -18.67 29.89
N GLY A 683 -29.73 -18.43 30.00
CA GLY A 683 -30.57 -18.25 28.82
C GLY A 683 -30.27 -16.91 28.13
N ARG A 684 -30.41 -16.86 26.80
CA ARG A 684 -30.20 -15.64 26.02
C ARG A 684 -31.46 -15.31 25.23
N ILE A 685 -32.11 -14.20 25.53
CA ILE A 685 -33.10 -13.65 24.60
C ILE A 685 -32.31 -13.01 23.46
N HIS A 686 -32.49 -13.57 22.27
CA HIS A 686 -31.68 -13.27 21.10
C HIS A 686 -32.61 -13.03 19.92
N TRP A 687 -32.40 -11.95 19.17
CA TRP A 687 -33.21 -11.61 18.00
C TRP A 687 -34.74 -11.66 18.26
N VAL A 688 -35.29 -10.53 18.70
CA VAL A 688 -36.75 -10.27 18.74
C VAL A 688 -37.14 -9.26 17.65
N ALA A 689 -38.03 -9.64 16.74
CA ALA A 689 -38.50 -8.76 15.67
C ALA A 689 -39.99 -8.91 15.41
N ILE A 690 -40.67 -7.79 15.16
CA ILE A 690 -42.05 -7.72 14.68
C ILE A 690 -42.05 -6.80 13.46
N ARG A 691 -42.64 -7.25 12.34
CA ARG A 691 -42.74 -6.46 11.11
C ARG A 691 -43.42 -5.10 11.40
N PRO A 692 -43.00 -3.99 10.77
CA PRO A 692 -43.40 -2.63 11.17
C PRO A 692 -44.92 -2.41 11.26
N VAL A 693 -45.68 -2.92 10.29
CA VAL A 693 -47.16 -2.77 10.25
C VAL A 693 -47.89 -3.50 11.39
N TRP A 694 -47.20 -4.40 12.11
CA TRP A 694 -47.73 -5.17 13.24
C TRP A 694 -47.16 -4.70 14.60
N GLN A 695 -46.27 -3.71 14.61
CA GLN A 695 -45.73 -3.12 15.84
C GLN A 695 -46.83 -2.34 16.60
N GLY A 696 -46.62 -2.10 17.90
CA GLY A 696 -47.59 -1.44 18.76
C GLY A 696 -48.79 -2.30 19.20
N LYS A 697 -48.97 -3.50 18.63
CA LYS A 697 -50.09 -4.41 18.95
C LYS A 697 -49.85 -5.34 20.15
N GLY A 698 -48.79 -5.12 20.93
CA GLY A 698 -48.46 -5.95 22.11
C GLY A 698 -47.79 -7.30 21.82
N LEU A 699 -47.55 -7.65 20.55
CA LEU A 699 -46.99 -8.95 20.15
C LEU A 699 -45.60 -9.23 20.75
N ALA A 700 -44.71 -8.24 20.78
CA ALA A 700 -43.37 -8.41 21.38
C ALA A 700 -43.42 -8.75 22.87
N LYS A 701 -44.44 -8.23 23.60
CA LYS A 701 -44.61 -8.52 25.03
C LYS A 701 -45.06 -9.97 25.25
N ALA A 702 -46.06 -10.40 24.49
CA ALA A 702 -46.56 -11.78 24.55
C ALA A 702 -45.49 -12.79 24.14
N ALA A 703 -44.74 -12.48 23.07
CA ALA A 703 -43.62 -13.29 22.60
C ALA A 703 -42.52 -13.43 23.66
N LEU A 704 -42.13 -12.32 24.30
CA LEU A 704 -41.12 -12.33 25.35
C LEU A 704 -41.58 -13.12 26.59
N SER A 705 -42.84 -12.98 27.01
CA SER A 705 -43.44 -13.80 28.08
C SER A 705 -43.36 -15.29 27.76
N PHE A 706 -43.79 -15.66 26.56
CA PHE A 706 -43.77 -17.05 26.09
C PHE A 706 -42.34 -17.63 26.05
N ALA A 707 -41.40 -16.90 25.44
CA ALA A 707 -40.02 -17.32 25.29
C ALA A 707 -39.30 -17.50 26.64
N LEU A 708 -39.51 -16.57 27.58
CA LEU A 708 -38.93 -16.67 28.92
C LEU A 708 -39.51 -17.85 29.71
N LYS A 709 -40.81 -18.13 29.60
CA LYS A 709 -41.44 -19.28 30.28
C LYS A 709 -40.90 -20.62 29.78
N ILE A 710 -40.61 -20.73 28.48
CA ILE A 710 -39.94 -21.92 27.93
C ILE A 710 -38.49 -21.98 28.39
N MET A 711 -37.78 -20.85 28.38
CA MET A 711 -36.39 -20.76 28.82
C MET A 711 -36.22 -21.16 30.30
N ALA A 712 -37.18 -20.82 31.16
CA ALA A 712 -37.19 -21.14 32.60
C ALA A 712 -37.20 -22.64 32.91
N GLN A 713 -37.49 -23.51 31.93
CA GLN A 713 -37.39 -24.95 32.10
C GLN A 713 -35.94 -25.47 32.12
N TRP A 714 -34.99 -24.65 31.66
CA TRP A 714 -33.60 -25.05 31.43
C TRP A 714 -32.58 -24.11 32.08
N HIS A 715 -33.00 -22.90 32.44
CA HIS A 715 -32.14 -21.84 32.92
C HIS A 715 -32.80 -21.14 34.10
N ASP A 716 -32.00 -20.76 35.08
CA ASP A 716 -32.49 -19.98 36.22
C ASP A 716 -32.47 -18.47 35.93
N ARG A 717 -31.67 -18.05 34.95
CA ARG A 717 -31.34 -16.64 34.66
C ARG A 717 -31.23 -16.37 33.17
N ALA A 718 -31.38 -15.12 32.76
CA ALA A 718 -31.32 -14.75 31.35
C ALA A 718 -30.58 -13.44 31.13
N TYR A 719 -30.03 -13.24 29.93
CA TYR A 719 -29.51 -11.96 29.49
C TYR A 719 -29.93 -11.65 28.06
N LEU A 720 -29.79 -10.39 27.68
CA LEU A 720 -29.97 -9.91 26.31
C LEU A 720 -29.01 -8.79 25.99
N ILE A 721 -28.88 -8.51 24.71
CA ILE A 721 -28.07 -7.43 24.17
C ILE A 721 -28.98 -6.55 23.31
N THR A 722 -28.94 -5.24 23.53
CA THR A 722 -29.65 -4.22 22.76
C THR A 722 -28.75 -3.01 22.53
N SER A 723 -29.22 -1.96 21.83
CA SER A 723 -28.48 -0.69 21.70
C SER A 723 -29.19 0.44 22.45
N SER A 724 -28.44 1.45 22.90
CA SER A 724 -28.94 2.59 23.68
C SER A 724 -30.02 3.39 22.94
N GLY A 725 -29.99 3.40 21.60
CA GLY A 725 -31.04 3.98 20.75
C GLY A 725 -32.40 3.28 20.82
N ARG A 726 -32.48 2.03 21.32
CA ARG A 726 -33.75 1.24 21.37
C ARG A 726 -34.53 1.47 22.66
N THR A 727 -34.81 2.72 22.99
CA THR A 727 -35.46 3.12 24.25
C THR A 727 -36.80 2.40 24.52
N ALA A 728 -37.60 2.13 23.48
CA ALA A 728 -38.86 1.39 23.61
C ALA A 728 -38.66 -0.10 23.96
N ALA A 729 -37.62 -0.73 23.42
CA ALA A 729 -37.26 -2.11 23.74
C ALA A 729 -36.66 -2.22 25.14
N ILE A 730 -35.77 -1.29 25.52
CA ILE A 730 -35.20 -1.21 26.87
C ILE A 730 -36.31 -1.11 27.93
N LYS A 731 -37.25 -0.16 27.77
CA LYS A 731 -38.42 -0.02 28.66
C LYS A 731 -39.29 -1.27 28.73
N LEU A 732 -39.33 -2.06 27.66
CA LEU A 732 -40.03 -3.35 27.67
C LEU A 732 -39.25 -4.38 28.49
N TYR A 733 -37.94 -4.49 28.27
CA TYR A 733 -37.09 -5.43 28.99
C TYR A 733 -37.05 -5.14 30.50
N GLU A 734 -37.01 -3.87 30.92
CA GLU A 734 -37.13 -3.46 32.32
C GLU A 734 -38.43 -3.95 32.97
N LYS A 735 -39.56 -3.88 32.24
CA LYS A 735 -40.86 -4.41 32.72
C LYS A 735 -40.88 -5.93 32.84
N PHE A 736 -40.01 -6.60 32.10
CA PHE A 736 -39.73 -8.02 32.23
C PHE A 736 -38.54 -8.26 33.16
N GLY A 737 -38.24 -7.34 34.08
CA GLY A 737 -37.23 -7.44 35.14
C GLY A 737 -35.81 -7.71 34.66
N PHE A 738 -35.47 -7.28 33.44
CA PHE A 738 -34.08 -7.14 33.04
C PHE A 738 -33.53 -5.82 33.59
N VAL A 739 -32.33 -5.86 34.16
CA VAL A 739 -31.59 -4.70 34.65
C VAL A 739 -30.38 -4.46 33.75
N SER A 740 -30.16 -3.21 33.35
CA SER A 740 -28.96 -2.82 32.60
C SER A 740 -27.71 -2.94 33.49
N LEU A 741 -26.63 -3.47 32.92
CA LEU A 741 -25.32 -3.49 33.57
C LEU A 741 -24.55 -2.19 33.38
#